data_AF-A7S5U4-F1
#
_entry.id   AF-A7S5U4-F1
#
_cell.length_a   1.000
_cell.length_b   1.000
_cell.length_c   1.000
_cell.angle_alpha   90.00
_cell.angle_beta   90.00
_cell.angle_gamma   90.00
#
_symmetry.space_group_name_H-M   'P 1'
#
loop_
_entity.id
_entity.type
_entity.pdbx_description
1 polymer ?
#
loop_
_entity_poly.entity_id
_entity_poly.type
_entity_poly.pdbx_seq_one_letter_code
_entity_poly.pdbx_strand_id
1 'polypeptide(L)'
;MAEIKPPEFKEGDKLRSIRRRLKLLKQEISELSKKNYELERDVKFFDQRIALLINHRIAVEELSDRIGDYDRRVGVLKDELQQQRFGNLFYLLQTEPSYLAQLSRIVSLSEIDSLLQPVMFSLYGNQYETREEYLLLSMFELALKYEFAESENFNSLLRANTAISRMMTTYTRRGPGQEYLKCTLEEPLNDLMSQEDLVLEINPIKVYIELYGHPMDESSLTLERAMDDPEVMFRTKLRIKKLQDISSLFLGIIISSLSQVPYGIQWLCRAIKELAMEKFPEATPEQINAMIGGFFLLRFINPAIVTPTAYMLVNKQPTYTMRRNLTLIAKILQSMANKNVVSSHFKEEYMQPLQPFAINHVDLMQSFLSDLSSVPDFHESLEMEHYLSLSKDIKISITLNEMYKIHELITRHTDYLALTEDDPLHILLDELGQAEHQLPCVEDCTIHLVLTNKWGASKQVFRAESVESTFSKKLESEAVKEQCRRLLVKLLSLCPALMMESSLLNAIKRAQLEPETDWGRIGAYLLQRFQGVEEFTSVLEGDKIFFQQIKEEVQLKLMKYEKLELELKSLQRVYEALNDHGQFLREQLDAYKEYLVAVRTRAASVSKAQKRGSFGSSSSQGGNKQIRFSYNQLEREGVIIETQGIPVHRKSDISVTLASPEPGIYTIALYYKGKTSKAYETDLNLEELLEKQHLSDPATLKDFEAGFLPHCLDFLGITHILDLLFGEFLGAFRTEFFEKNYTFFVAQKFREKPRLLTRLYYSHE
;
A
#
# COMPACT_ATOMS: atom_id res chain seq x y z
N MET A 1 18.86 53.50 -35.10
CA MET A 1 19.34 53.21 -33.73
C MET A 1 19.83 51.78 -33.71
N ALA A 2 21.06 51.51 -33.31
CA ALA A 2 21.58 50.14 -33.19
C ALA A 2 20.63 49.28 -32.33
N GLU A 3 20.35 48.05 -32.76
CA GLU A 3 19.58 47.08 -31.96
C GLU A 3 20.38 46.74 -30.70
N ILE A 4 20.15 47.48 -29.61
CA ILE A 4 20.64 47.10 -28.29
C ILE A 4 19.85 45.87 -27.88
N LYS A 5 20.46 44.70 -27.99
CA LYS A 5 19.86 43.45 -27.52
C LYS A 5 19.67 43.53 -26.00
N PRO A 6 18.55 43.03 -25.46
CA PRO A 6 18.38 42.89 -24.02
C PRO A 6 19.54 42.06 -23.45
N PRO A 7 20.05 42.39 -22.25
CA PRO A 7 21.13 41.62 -21.65
C PRO A 7 20.74 40.14 -21.56
N GLU A 8 21.52 39.28 -22.23
CA GLU A 8 21.39 37.83 -22.14
C GLU A 8 22.01 37.38 -20.81
N PHE A 9 21.16 36.94 -19.90
CA PHE A 9 21.60 36.40 -18.62
C PHE A 9 21.54 34.87 -18.68
N LYS A 10 22.60 34.21 -18.22
CA LYS A 10 22.64 32.75 -18.04
C LYS A 10 21.42 32.31 -17.19
N GLU A 11 20.83 31.18 -17.59
CA GLU A 11 19.72 30.47 -16.94
C GLU A 11 19.64 30.68 -15.41
N GLY A 12 18.50 30.92 -14.77
CA GLY A 12 17.11 30.92 -15.22
C GLY A 12 16.22 31.57 -14.15
N ASP A 13 15.00 31.94 -14.53
CA ASP A 13 13.97 32.40 -13.59
C ASP A 13 13.93 31.41 -12.41
N LYS A 14 14.05 31.87 -11.16
CA LYS A 14 13.98 30.99 -9.96
C LYS A 14 12.79 30.03 -10.06
N LEU A 15 11.71 30.47 -10.71
CA LEU A 15 10.52 29.68 -11.06
C LEU A 15 10.82 28.45 -11.89
N ARG A 16 11.60 28.60 -12.96
CA ARG A 16 11.98 27.50 -13.83
C ARG A 16 12.86 26.51 -13.09
N SER A 17 13.76 26.98 -12.23
CA SER A 17 14.61 26.11 -11.40
C SER A 17 13.77 25.31 -10.39
N ILE A 18 12.90 25.97 -9.63
CA ILE A 18 12.01 25.31 -8.66
C ILE A 18 11.08 24.32 -9.37
N ARG A 19 10.46 24.70 -10.48
CA ARG A 19 9.61 23.80 -11.29
C ARG A 19 10.38 22.60 -11.83
N ARG A 20 11.60 22.79 -12.33
CA ARG A 20 12.44 21.68 -12.81
C ARG A 20 12.78 20.73 -11.68
N ARG A 21 13.13 21.25 -10.50
CA ARG A 21 13.45 20.44 -9.33
C ARG A 21 12.22 19.71 -8.79
N LEU A 22 11.06 20.36 -8.75
CA LEU A 22 9.77 19.71 -8.44
C LEU A 22 9.47 18.57 -9.42
N LYS A 23 9.64 18.79 -10.73
CA LYS A 23 9.41 17.75 -11.74
C LYS A 23 10.31 16.53 -11.52
N LEU A 24 11.61 16.73 -11.31
CA LEU A 24 12.56 15.65 -11.06
C LEU A 24 12.22 14.91 -9.76
N LEU A 25 11.97 15.64 -8.68
CA LEU A 25 11.64 15.05 -7.38
C LEU A 25 10.33 14.23 -7.44
N LYS A 26 9.31 14.72 -8.14
CA LYS A 26 8.05 13.99 -8.36
C LYS A 26 8.26 12.68 -9.12
N GLN A 27 9.15 12.67 -10.10
CA GLN A 27 9.52 11.46 -10.85
C GLN A 27 10.27 10.47 -9.93
N GLU A 28 11.29 10.94 -9.21
CA GLU A 28 12.09 10.13 -8.28
C GLU A 28 11.21 9.51 -7.19
N ILE A 29 10.26 10.27 -6.61
CA ILE A 29 9.31 9.74 -5.62
C ILE A 29 8.44 8.63 -6.22
N SER A 30 7.98 8.79 -7.47
CA SER A 30 7.12 7.79 -8.11
C SER A 30 7.88 6.47 -8.35
N GLU A 31 9.12 6.56 -8.83
CA GLU A 31 10.01 5.40 -9.02
C GLU A 31 10.35 4.72 -7.68
N LEU A 32 10.68 5.51 -6.65
CA LEU A 32 11.01 5.00 -5.32
C LEU A 32 9.81 4.34 -4.63
N SER A 33 8.61 4.92 -4.76
CA SER A 33 7.37 4.32 -4.26
C SER A 33 7.11 2.94 -4.87
N LYS A 34 7.33 2.78 -6.19
CA LYS A 34 7.22 1.46 -6.85
C LYS A 34 8.23 0.47 -6.28
N LYS A 35 9.51 0.85 -6.17
CA LYS A 35 10.56 0.00 -5.59
C LYS A 35 10.22 -0.41 -4.15
N ASN A 36 9.78 0.53 -3.31
CA ASN A 36 9.41 0.24 -1.93
C ASN A 36 8.22 -0.70 -1.82
N TYR A 37 7.21 -0.56 -2.70
CA TYR A 37 6.08 -1.47 -2.72
C TYR A 37 6.51 -2.90 -3.06
N GLU A 38 7.40 -3.08 -4.04
CA GLU A 38 7.99 -4.39 -4.36
C GLU A 38 8.75 -4.98 -3.16
N LEU A 39 9.57 -4.18 -2.49
CA LEU A 39 10.28 -4.60 -1.28
C LEU A 39 9.30 -4.99 -0.15
N GLU A 40 8.23 -4.23 0.09
CA GLU A 40 7.20 -4.58 1.08
C GLU A 40 6.54 -5.92 0.76
N ARG A 41 6.25 -6.18 -0.51
CA ARG A 41 5.67 -7.44 -0.97
C ARG A 41 6.64 -8.60 -0.73
N ASP A 42 7.91 -8.40 -1.05
CA ASP A 42 8.94 -9.43 -0.85
C ASP A 42 9.17 -9.70 0.65
N VAL A 43 9.19 -8.65 1.49
CA VAL A 43 9.23 -8.80 2.97
C VAL A 43 8.05 -9.62 3.46
N LYS A 44 6.81 -9.33 3.02
CA LYS A 44 5.62 -10.10 3.39
C LYS A 44 5.70 -11.56 2.96
N PHE A 45 6.23 -11.81 1.76
CA PHE A 45 6.45 -13.17 1.26
C PHE A 45 7.41 -13.95 2.17
N PHE A 46 8.52 -13.33 2.57
CA PHE A 46 9.46 -13.95 3.50
C PHE A 46 8.89 -14.08 4.91
N ASP A 47 8.13 -13.11 5.42
CA ASP A 47 7.44 -13.21 6.71
C ASP A 47 6.53 -14.43 6.78
N GLN A 48 5.70 -14.63 5.76
CA GLN A 48 4.79 -15.77 5.66
C GLN A 48 5.57 -17.09 5.60
N ARG A 49 6.59 -17.18 4.74
CA ARG A 49 7.37 -18.42 4.59
C ARG A 49 8.27 -18.72 5.79
N ILE A 50 8.84 -17.71 6.46
CA ILE A 50 9.60 -17.89 7.70
C ILE A 50 8.68 -18.34 8.83
N ALA A 51 7.47 -17.77 8.95
CA ALA A 51 6.48 -18.25 9.91
C ALA A 51 6.15 -19.73 9.70
N LEU A 52 5.99 -20.16 8.43
CA LEU A 52 5.79 -21.56 8.06
C LEU A 52 7.02 -22.44 8.34
N LEU A 53 8.24 -21.93 8.07
CA LEU A 53 9.49 -22.63 8.40
C LEU A 53 9.65 -22.87 9.90
N ILE A 54 9.31 -21.88 10.73
CA ILE A 54 9.36 -21.97 12.19
C ILE A 54 8.38 -23.03 12.69
N ASN A 55 7.19 -23.12 12.08
CA ASN A 55 6.13 -24.02 12.52
C ASN A 55 6.28 -25.46 11.97
N HIS A 56 6.77 -25.64 10.74
CA HIS A 56 6.70 -26.93 10.03
C HIS A 56 8.02 -27.38 9.36
N ARG A 57 9.13 -26.65 9.50
CA ARG A 57 10.46 -26.97 8.93
C ARG A 57 10.42 -27.46 7.47
N ILE A 58 9.85 -26.63 6.59
CA ILE A 58 9.84 -26.80 5.13
C ILE A 58 11.28 -26.74 4.56
N ALA A 59 11.50 -27.33 3.38
CA ALA A 59 12.78 -27.30 2.67
C ALA A 59 13.23 -25.85 2.37
N VAL A 60 14.46 -25.52 2.80
CA VAL A 60 15.06 -24.16 2.73
C VAL A 60 15.51 -23.79 1.30
N GLU A 61 15.44 -24.72 0.35
CA GLU A 61 16.09 -24.60 -0.96
C GLU A 61 15.40 -23.61 -1.92
N GLU A 62 14.08 -23.43 -1.86
CA GLU A 62 13.36 -22.50 -2.75
C GLU A 62 13.45 -21.02 -2.36
N LEU A 63 13.81 -20.71 -1.12
CA LEU A 63 13.79 -19.33 -0.60
C LEU A 63 15.03 -18.52 -1.00
N SER A 64 16.13 -19.18 -1.33
CA SER A 64 17.42 -18.54 -1.58
C SER A 64 17.50 -17.86 -2.94
N ASP A 65 16.71 -18.30 -3.93
CA ASP A 65 16.86 -17.86 -5.32
C ASP A 65 16.19 -16.50 -5.61
N ARG A 66 15.28 -16.04 -4.74
CA ARG A 66 14.66 -14.69 -4.83
C ARG A 66 15.51 -13.58 -4.18
N ILE A 67 16.62 -13.97 -3.57
CA ILE A 67 17.37 -13.13 -2.66
C ILE A 67 18.71 -12.78 -3.33
N GLY A 68 18.75 -11.75 -4.17
CA GLY A 68 20.00 -11.47 -4.89
C GLY A 68 20.19 -10.14 -5.60
N ASP A 69 19.14 -9.51 -6.12
CA ASP A 69 19.32 -8.30 -6.93
C ASP A 69 18.18 -7.31 -6.70
N TYR A 70 18.43 -6.28 -5.88
CA TYR A 70 17.43 -5.27 -5.54
C TYR A 70 17.23 -4.23 -6.65
N ASP A 71 18.21 -4.09 -7.56
CA ASP A 71 18.11 -3.22 -8.72
C ASP A 71 17.84 -4.06 -9.96
N ARG A 72 16.56 -4.15 -10.35
CA ARG A 72 16.16 -4.80 -11.59
C ARG A 72 16.86 -4.15 -12.78
N ARG A 73 17.38 -4.96 -13.69
CA ARG A 73 18.02 -4.48 -14.92
C ARG A 73 17.01 -3.74 -15.79
N VAL A 74 17.40 -2.61 -16.36
CA VAL A 74 16.63 -1.95 -17.42
C VAL A 74 16.92 -2.69 -18.72
N GLY A 75 15.88 -3.23 -19.33
CA GLY A 75 15.96 -4.01 -20.56
C GLY A 75 15.24 -3.33 -21.72
N VAL A 76 15.39 -3.93 -22.91
CA VAL A 76 14.64 -3.57 -24.12
C VAL A 76 14.06 -4.87 -24.68
N LEU A 77 12.77 -4.87 -24.99
CA LEU A 77 12.15 -5.95 -25.75
C LEU A 77 12.82 -6.01 -27.12
N LYS A 78 13.47 -7.12 -27.45
CA LYS A 78 14.21 -7.26 -28.71
C LYS A 78 13.29 -7.33 -29.93
N ASP A 79 12.04 -7.76 -29.72
CA ASP A 79 11.01 -7.81 -30.76
C ASP A 79 10.21 -6.50 -30.79
N GLU A 80 10.47 -5.68 -31.81
CA GLU A 80 9.77 -4.41 -32.04
C GLU A 80 8.26 -4.60 -32.23
N LEU A 81 7.84 -5.71 -32.86
CA LEU A 81 6.42 -6.01 -33.09
C LEU A 81 5.72 -6.32 -31.78
N GLN A 82 6.34 -7.14 -30.94
CA GLN A 82 5.80 -7.48 -29.62
C GLN A 82 5.73 -6.25 -28.72
N GLN A 83 6.78 -5.41 -28.73
CA GLN A 83 6.77 -4.13 -28.01
C GLN A 83 5.62 -3.23 -28.49
N GLN A 84 5.36 -3.16 -29.80
CA GLN A 84 4.24 -2.40 -30.33
C GLN A 84 2.88 -2.98 -29.91
N ARG A 85 2.71 -4.30 -29.93
CA ARG A 85 1.46 -4.97 -29.52
C ARG A 85 1.14 -4.72 -28.05
N PHE A 86 2.11 -4.89 -27.15
CA PHE A 86 1.94 -4.54 -25.74
C PHE A 86 1.73 -3.03 -25.57
N GLY A 87 2.44 -2.19 -26.32
CA GLY A 87 2.22 -0.74 -26.32
C GLY A 87 0.78 -0.35 -26.65
N ASN A 88 0.15 -1.06 -27.59
CA ASN A 88 -1.27 -0.88 -27.94
C ASN A 88 -2.21 -1.39 -26.83
N LEU A 89 -1.94 -2.56 -26.26
CA LEU A 89 -2.73 -3.13 -25.16
C LEU A 89 -2.75 -2.18 -23.96
N PHE A 90 -1.59 -1.75 -23.48
CA PHE A 90 -1.51 -0.89 -22.31
C PHE A 90 -2.02 0.53 -22.59
N TYR A 91 -1.92 1.02 -23.84
CA TYR A 91 -2.62 2.25 -24.24
C TYR A 91 -4.13 2.11 -24.03
N LEU A 92 -4.72 1.04 -24.57
CA LEU A 92 -6.16 0.78 -24.45
C LEU A 92 -6.59 0.65 -22.98
N LEU A 93 -5.87 -0.15 -22.19
CA LEU A 93 -6.17 -0.34 -20.77
C LEU A 93 -6.06 0.97 -19.97
N GLN A 94 -5.16 1.88 -20.36
CA GLN A 94 -5.01 3.17 -19.69
C GLN A 94 -6.16 4.12 -20.04
N THR A 95 -6.58 4.17 -21.31
CA THR A 95 -7.55 5.13 -21.82
C THR A 95 -9.00 4.69 -21.66
N GLU A 96 -9.27 3.39 -21.66
CA GLU A 96 -10.60 2.80 -21.50
C GLU A 96 -10.71 2.14 -20.11
N PRO A 97 -11.15 2.88 -19.08
CA PRO A 97 -11.16 2.41 -17.69
C PRO A 97 -12.11 1.23 -17.45
N SER A 98 -13.05 0.97 -18.35
CA SER A 98 -14.06 -0.09 -18.26
C SER A 98 -13.43 -1.48 -18.10
N TYR A 99 -12.38 -1.78 -18.87
CA TYR A 99 -11.75 -3.10 -18.82
C TYR A 99 -11.13 -3.38 -17.45
N LEU A 100 -10.37 -2.44 -16.90
CA LEU A 100 -9.73 -2.60 -15.58
C LEU A 100 -10.76 -2.57 -14.45
N ALA A 101 -11.80 -1.74 -14.56
CA ALA A 101 -12.89 -1.70 -13.59
C ALA A 101 -13.63 -3.04 -13.54
N GLN A 102 -13.97 -3.63 -14.69
CA GLN A 102 -14.58 -4.96 -14.76
C GLN A 102 -13.63 -6.05 -14.25
N LEU A 103 -12.34 -5.97 -14.60
CA LEU A 103 -11.35 -6.92 -14.10
C LEU A 103 -11.25 -6.88 -12.57
N SER A 104 -11.30 -5.69 -11.97
CA SER A 104 -11.28 -5.53 -10.50
C SER A 104 -12.47 -6.18 -9.79
N ARG A 105 -13.59 -6.39 -10.50
CA ARG A 105 -14.80 -7.04 -9.99
C ARG A 105 -14.68 -8.57 -9.98
N ILE A 106 -13.98 -9.14 -10.96
CA ILE A 106 -13.96 -10.60 -11.22
C ILE A 106 -12.74 -11.32 -10.65
N VAL A 107 -11.66 -10.61 -10.34
CA VAL A 107 -10.43 -11.21 -9.79
C VAL A 107 -10.66 -11.85 -8.42
N SER A 108 -10.03 -13.02 -8.20
CA SER A 108 -10.02 -13.67 -6.89
C SER A 108 -9.09 -12.95 -5.89
N LEU A 109 -9.23 -13.24 -4.60
CA LEU A 109 -8.37 -12.68 -3.54
C LEU A 109 -6.86 -12.89 -3.80
N SER A 110 -6.50 -14.04 -4.39
CA SER A 110 -5.11 -14.38 -4.73
C SER A 110 -4.55 -13.59 -5.92
N GLU A 111 -5.43 -13.09 -6.79
CA GLU A 111 -5.08 -12.36 -8.02
C GLU A 111 -5.06 -10.84 -7.82
N ILE A 112 -5.59 -10.33 -6.70
CA ILE A 112 -5.69 -8.88 -6.47
C ILE A 112 -4.31 -8.21 -6.60
N ASP A 113 -3.25 -8.78 -6.03
CA ASP A 113 -1.92 -8.18 -6.10
C ASP A 113 -1.33 -8.19 -7.53
N SER A 114 -1.70 -9.17 -8.34
CA SER A 114 -1.32 -9.24 -9.77
C SER A 114 -1.98 -8.14 -10.60
N LEU A 115 -3.16 -7.65 -10.19
CA LEU A 115 -3.83 -6.50 -10.81
C LEU A 115 -3.37 -5.17 -10.21
N LEU A 116 -3.35 -5.09 -8.89
CA LEU A 116 -3.14 -3.86 -8.13
C LEU A 116 -1.76 -3.27 -8.41
N GLN A 117 -0.70 -4.08 -8.42
CA GLN A 117 0.66 -3.58 -8.62
C GLN A 117 0.83 -2.91 -10.00
N PRO A 118 0.53 -3.57 -11.14
CA PRO A 118 0.64 -2.93 -12.45
C PRO A 118 -0.25 -1.71 -12.62
N VAL A 119 -1.51 -1.77 -12.14
CA VAL A 119 -2.45 -0.64 -12.26
C VAL A 119 -1.97 0.57 -11.47
N MET A 120 -1.62 0.38 -10.19
CA MET A 120 -1.31 1.49 -9.27
C MET A 120 0.08 2.09 -9.47
N PHE A 121 1.07 1.29 -9.90
CA PHE A 121 2.48 1.71 -9.93
C PHE A 121 3.12 1.70 -11.32
N SER A 122 2.50 1.08 -12.32
CA SER A 122 3.04 1.03 -13.69
C SER A 122 2.17 1.79 -14.69
N LEU A 123 0.87 1.50 -14.74
CA LEU A 123 -0.05 2.06 -15.72
C LEU A 123 -0.50 3.48 -15.37
N TYR A 124 -0.80 3.70 -14.09
CA TYR A 124 -1.11 5.01 -13.52
C TYR A 124 -0.05 5.41 -12.49
N GLY A 125 1.20 5.01 -12.69
CA GLY A 125 2.29 5.10 -11.70
C GLY A 125 2.75 6.53 -11.39
N ASN A 126 2.57 7.48 -12.33
CA ASN A 126 2.96 8.87 -12.16
C ASN A 126 1.92 9.65 -11.34
N GLN A 127 2.01 9.52 -10.02
CA GLN A 127 1.04 10.05 -9.05
C GLN A 127 0.92 11.58 -8.99
N TYR A 128 1.72 12.32 -9.76
CA TYR A 128 1.67 13.77 -9.84
C TYR A 128 1.29 14.27 -11.23
N GLU A 129 1.04 13.37 -12.17
CA GLU A 129 0.55 13.72 -13.50
C GLU A 129 -0.97 13.74 -13.51
N THR A 130 -1.51 14.91 -13.80
CA THR A 130 -2.95 15.18 -13.82
C THR A 130 -3.73 14.22 -14.72
N ARG A 131 -3.16 13.83 -15.87
CA ARG A 131 -3.79 12.91 -16.81
C ARG A 131 -3.96 11.52 -16.20
N GLU A 132 -2.88 10.95 -15.66
CA GLU A 132 -2.93 9.61 -15.04
C GLU A 132 -3.82 9.60 -13.80
N GLU A 133 -3.76 10.66 -13.00
CA GLU A 133 -4.61 10.85 -11.83
C GLU A 133 -6.10 10.85 -12.21
N TYR A 134 -6.47 11.60 -13.25
CA TYR A 134 -7.84 11.60 -13.76
C TYR A 134 -8.28 10.22 -14.21
N LEU A 135 -7.49 9.56 -15.08
CA LEU A 135 -7.85 8.25 -15.61
C LEU A 135 -7.97 7.19 -14.51
N LEU A 136 -7.10 7.24 -13.51
CA LEU A 136 -7.18 6.35 -12.35
C LEU A 136 -8.44 6.58 -11.52
N LEU A 137 -8.78 7.84 -11.25
CA LEU A 137 -9.99 8.18 -10.49
C LEU A 137 -11.26 7.83 -11.26
N SER A 138 -11.29 8.03 -12.59
CA SER A 138 -12.39 7.55 -13.46
C SER A 138 -12.52 6.03 -13.42
N MET A 139 -11.40 5.30 -13.40
CA MET A 139 -11.41 3.84 -13.25
C MET A 139 -11.96 3.42 -11.88
N PHE A 140 -11.56 4.10 -10.80
CA PHE A 140 -12.10 3.84 -9.46
C PHE A 140 -13.59 4.12 -9.35
N GLU A 141 -14.06 5.23 -9.91
CA GLU A 141 -15.49 5.58 -9.91
C GLU A 141 -16.32 4.52 -10.62
N LEU A 142 -15.84 4.03 -11.77
CA LEU A 142 -16.51 2.95 -12.51
C LEU A 142 -16.46 1.61 -11.76
N ALA A 143 -15.33 1.26 -11.16
CA ALA A 143 -15.19 0.05 -10.34
C ALA A 143 -16.10 0.09 -9.11
N LEU A 144 -16.18 1.24 -8.43
CA LEU A 144 -17.12 1.48 -7.33
C LEU A 144 -18.56 1.34 -7.81
N LYS A 145 -18.91 1.91 -8.97
CA LYS A 145 -20.25 1.77 -9.53
C LYS A 145 -20.66 0.31 -9.71
N TYR A 146 -19.75 -0.54 -10.18
CA TYR A 146 -20.00 -1.98 -10.26
C TYR A 146 -20.15 -2.64 -8.89
N GLU A 147 -19.28 -2.33 -7.92
CA GLU A 147 -19.36 -2.89 -6.57
C GLU A 147 -20.68 -2.50 -5.85
N PHE A 148 -21.14 -1.24 -6.04
CA PHE A 148 -22.43 -0.78 -5.54
C PHE A 148 -23.61 -1.45 -6.25
N ALA A 149 -23.51 -1.71 -7.55
CA ALA A 149 -24.55 -2.37 -8.31
C ALA A 149 -24.80 -3.80 -7.80
N GLU A 150 -23.74 -4.54 -7.46
CA GLU A 150 -23.81 -5.94 -7.00
C GLU A 150 -24.13 -6.10 -5.52
N SER A 151 -23.84 -5.10 -4.70
CA SER A 151 -24.09 -5.19 -3.27
C SER A 151 -25.56 -5.04 -2.90
N GLU A 152 -26.11 -6.03 -2.22
CA GLU A 152 -27.46 -6.00 -1.65
C GLU A 152 -27.48 -5.36 -0.24
N ASN A 153 -26.37 -5.44 0.48
CA ASN A 153 -26.28 -5.10 1.89
C ASN A 153 -25.47 -3.82 2.13
N PHE A 154 -26.15 -2.75 2.55
CA PHE A 154 -25.53 -1.47 2.92
C PHE A 154 -24.39 -1.63 3.94
N ASN A 155 -24.55 -2.49 4.93
CA ASN A 155 -23.60 -2.65 6.03
C ASN A 155 -22.32 -3.43 5.68
N SER A 156 -22.29 -4.17 4.57
CA SER A 156 -21.10 -4.91 4.13
C SER A 156 -20.34 -4.20 3.00
N LEU A 157 -21.01 -3.29 2.31
CA LEU A 157 -20.46 -2.54 1.19
C LEU A 157 -19.24 -1.73 1.64
N LEU A 158 -18.17 -1.79 0.84
CA LEU A 158 -16.87 -1.21 1.18
C LEU A 158 -16.37 -1.63 2.56
N ARG A 159 -16.73 -2.81 3.10
CA ARG A 159 -16.04 -3.40 4.28
C ARG A 159 -15.25 -4.65 3.90
N ALA A 160 -15.64 -5.30 2.82
CA ALA A 160 -14.94 -6.44 2.25
C ALA A 160 -13.55 -6.04 1.70
N ASN A 161 -12.65 -7.03 1.67
CA ASN A 161 -11.36 -6.94 1.00
C ASN A 161 -11.55 -7.28 -0.49
N THR A 162 -12.02 -6.31 -1.25
CA THR A 162 -12.18 -6.40 -2.71
C THR A 162 -10.96 -5.78 -3.40
N ALA A 163 -10.80 -5.99 -4.71
CA ALA A 163 -9.70 -5.38 -5.45
C ALA A 163 -9.76 -3.85 -5.36
N ILE A 164 -10.94 -3.26 -5.57
CA ILE A 164 -11.16 -1.81 -5.48
C ILE A 164 -10.90 -1.28 -4.06
N SER A 165 -11.34 -1.95 -2.99
CA SER A 165 -11.06 -1.48 -1.63
C SER A 165 -9.57 -1.53 -1.28
N ARG A 166 -8.83 -2.51 -1.79
CA ARG A 166 -7.35 -2.58 -1.68
C ARG A 166 -6.66 -1.52 -2.54
N MET A 167 -7.14 -1.27 -3.76
CA MET A 167 -6.61 -0.22 -4.64
C MET A 167 -6.81 1.17 -4.03
N MET A 168 -7.99 1.49 -3.50
CA MET A 168 -8.27 2.74 -2.80
C MET A 168 -7.38 2.92 -1.57
N THR A 169 -7.20 1.88 -0.76
CA THR A 169 -6.27 1.92 0.38
C THR A 169 -4.84 2.20 -0.08
N THR A 170 -4.40 1.55 -1.16
CA THR A 170 -3.07 1.78 -1.74
C THR A 170 -2.93 3.17 -2.32
N TYR A 171 -3.98 3.69 -2.96
CA TYR A 171 -4.04 5.05 -3.49
C TYR A 171 -3.81 6.10 -2.40
N THR A 172 -4.41 5.92 -1.21
CA THR A 172 -4.16 6.85 -0.10
C THR A 172 -2.74 6.82 0.46
N ARG A 173 -1.95 5.77 0.17
CA ARG A 173 -0.51 5.68 0.54
C ARG A 173 0.41 6.30 -0.52
N ARG A 174 -0.14 6.76 -1.65
CA ARG A 174 0.62 7.47 -2.70
C ARG A 174 1.07 8.84 -2.20
N GLY A 175 1.98 9.45 -2.93
CA GLY A 175 2.65 10.72 -2.60
C GLY A 175 1.73 11.78 -1.99
N PRO A 176 0.62 12.18 -2.64
CA PRO A 176 -0.28 13.18 -2.10
C PRO A 176 -0.92 12.78 -0.75
N GLY A 177 -1.34 11.53 -0.60
CA GLY A 177 -1.92 11.04 0.66
C GLY A 177 -0.87 10.92 1.77
N GLN A 178 0.34 10.46 1.43
CA GLN A 178 1.46 10.39 2.36
C GLN A 178 1.91 11.78 2.85
N GLU A 179 1.94 12.76 1.95
CA GLU A 179 2.21 14.16 2.27
C GLU A 179 1.20 14.71 3.26
N TYR A 180 -0.10 14.47 3.01
CA TYR A 180 -1.16 14.86 3.92
C TYR A 180 -1.03 14.20 5.31
N LEU A 181 -0.73 12.91 5.38
CA LEU A 181 -0.53 12.21 6.66
C LEU A 181 0.66 12.79 7.43
N LYS A 182 1.77 13.14 6.75
CA LYS A 182 2.92 13.77 7.40
C LYS A 182 2.57 15.14 7.96
N CYS A 183 1.96 16.00 7.15
CA CYS A 183 1.56 17.34 7.58
C CYS A 183 0.55 17.32 8.74
N THR A 184 -0.30 16.29 8.81
CA THR A 184 -1.40 16.23 9.78
C THR A 184 -1.03 15.45 11.05
N LEU A 185 -0.32 14.33 10.92
CA LEU A 185 -0.15 13.35 12.01
C LEU A 185 1.30 13.19 12.51
N GLU A 186 2.33 13.61 11.75
CA GLU A 186 3.73 13.38 12.12
C GLU A 186 4.09 14.02 13.48
N GLU A 187 3.80 15.31 13.65
CA GLU A 187 4.06 16.02 14.92
C GLU A 187 3.28 15.44 16.12
N PRO A 188 1.94 15.31 16.10
CA PRO A 188 1.20 14.80 17.26
C PRO A 188 1.55 13.35 17.59
N LEU A 189 1.92 12.53 16.60
CA LEU A 189 2.38 11.16 16.85
C LEU A 189 3.77 11.16 17.49
N ASN A 190 4.71 11.99 17.03
CA ASN A 190 6.03 12.08 17.65
C ASN A 190 5.95 12.59 19.10
N ASP A 191 5.10 13.58 19.37
CA ASP A 191 4.84 14.08 20.73
C ASP A 191 4.28 12.97 21.63
N LEU A 192 3.32 12.20 21.13
CA LEU A 192 2.75 11.08 21.88
C LEU A 192 3.79 9.96 22.12
N MET A 193 4.57 9.64 21.09
CA MET A 193 5.64 8.63 21.15
C MET A 193 6.77 9.01 22.11
N SER A 194 6.98 10.31 22.36
CA SER A 194 7.96 10.78 23.35
C SER A 194 7.57 10.45 24.80
N GLN A 195 6.30 10.15 25.06
CA GLN A 195 5.79 9.80 26.39
C GLN A 195 5.95 8.29 26.68
N GLU A 196 7.17 7.84 26.98
CA GLU A 196 7.49 6.41 27.17
C GLU A 196 6.67 5.74 28.30
N ASP A 197 6.31 6.47 29.36
CA ASP A 197 5.53 5.98 30.51
C ASP A 197 4.01 6.10 30.33
N LEU A 198 3.53 6.52 29.15
CA LEU A 198 2.10 6.68 28.93
C LEU A 198 1.38 5.33 28.89
N VAL A 199 0.43 5.13 29.81
CA VAL A 199 -0.47 3.96 29.82
C VAL A 199 -1.91 4.43 29.78
N LEU A 200 -2.63 4.08 28.70
CA LEU A 200 -4.06 4.37 28.51
C LEU A 200 -4.92 3.10 28.58
N GLU A 201 -4.43 1.99 29.14
CA GLU A 201 -5.25 0.79 29.32
C GLU A 201 -6.37 1.07 30.33
N ILE A 202 -7.60 1.07 29.83
CA ILE A 202 -8.83 1.37 30.58
C ILE A 202 -9.64 0.11 30.91
N ASN A 203 -9.24 -1.07 30.44
CA ASN A 203 -9.93 -2.31 30.78
C ASN A 203 -9.69 -2.65 32.27
N PRO A 204 -10.73 -2.64 33.14
CA PRO A 204 -10.58 -2.84 34.58
C PRO A 204 -9.87 -4.13 34.95
N ILE A 205 -10.11 -5.24 34.22
CA ILE A 205 -9.45 -6.53 34.48
C ILE A 205 -7.93 -6.40 34.26
N LYS A 206 -7.51 -5.74 33.18
CA LYS A 206 -6.08 -5.53 32.89
C LYS A 206 -5.43 -4.58 33.88
N VAL A 207 -6.14 -3.54 34.32
CA VAL A 207 -5.67 -2.61 35.35
C VAL A 207 -5.54 -3.33 36.70
N TYR A 208 -6.47 -4.22 37.04
CA TYR A 208 -6.39 -5.06 38.24
C TYR A 208 -5.14 -5.96 38.20
N ILE A 209 -4.90 -6.65 37.09
CA ILE A 209 -3.72 -7.51 36.90
C ILE A 209 -2.41 -6.71 36.97
N GLU A 210 -2.40 -5.48 36.43
CA GLU A 210 -1.25 -4.57 36.53
C GLU A 210 -0.92 -4.20 37.98
N LEU A 211 -1.94 -4.00 38.82
CA LEU A 211 -1.83 -3.59 40.21
C LEU A 211 -1.44 -4.75 41.16
N TYR A 212 -2.15 -5.87 41.02
CA TYR A 212 -2.11 -6.96 42.01
C TYR A 212 -1.49 -8.25 41.47
N GLY A 213 -1.19 -8.32 40.17
CA GLY A 213 -0.76 -9.54 39.49
C GLY A 213 -1.93 -10.43 39.07
N HIS A 214 -1.62 -11.58 38.49
CA HIS A 214 -2.66 -12.57 38.15
C HIS A 214 -3.20 -13.20 39.44
N PRO A 215 -4.53 -13.26 39.62
CA PRO A 215 -5.11 -14.00 40.73
C PRO A 215 -4.76 -15.49 40.60
N MET A 216 -4.68 -16.18 41.74
CA MET A 216 -4.38 -17.63 41.77
C MET A 216 -5.47 -18.47 41.09
N ASP A 217 -6.69 -17.95 41.02
CA ASP A 217 -7.82 -18.54 40.31
C ASP A 217 -8.32 -17.55 39.25
N GLU A 218 -8.03 -17.80 37.98
CA GLU A 218 -8.41 -16.91 36.86
C GLU A 218 -9.93 -16.76 36.73
N SER A 219 -10.70 -17.74 37.18
CA SER A 219 -12.17 -17.76 37.18
C SER A 219 -12.79 -16.72 38.13
N SER A 220 -12.01 -16.23 39.10
CA SER A 220 -12.49 -15.32 40.16
C SER A 220 -12.48 -13.84 39.76
N LEU A 221 -11.79 -13.47 38.69
CA LEU A 221 -11.65 -12.07 38.27
C LEU A 221 -12.65 -11.74 37.16
N THR A 222 -13.81 -11.22 37.57
CA THR A 222 -14.83 -10.68 36.67
C THR A 222 -14.65 -9.18 36.45
N LEU A 223 -15.29 -8.64 35.39
CA LEU A 223 -15.28 -7.20 35.12
C LEU A 223 -15.89 -6.41 36.29
N GLU A 224 -17.03 -6.87 36.81
CA GLU A 224 -17.71 -6.25 37.97
C GLU A 224 -16.79 -6.19 39.19
N ARG A 225 -16.11 -7.30 39.51
CA ARG A 225 -15.19 -7.36 40.66
C ARG A 225 -14.01 -6.42 40.50
N ALA A 226 -13.48 -6.31 39.27
CA ALA A 226 -12.39 -5.37 38.98
C ALA A 226 -12.86 -3.91 39.05
N MET A 227 -14.12 -3.62 38.68
CA MET A 227 -14.71 -2.28 38.77
C MET A 227 -15.06 -1.86 40.20
N ASP A 228 -15.34 -2.82 41.09
CA ASP A 228 -15.59 -2.56 42.51
C ASP A 228 -14.31 -2.20 43.30
N ASP A 229 -13.12 -2.49 42.76
CA ASP A 229 -11.86 -2.13 43.41
C ASP A 229 -11.61 -0.60 43.34
N PRO A 230 -11.48 0.09 44.50
CA PRO A 230 -11.37 1.55 44.52
C PRO A 230 -10.13 2.10 43.78
N GLU A 231 -9.00 1.39 43.84
CA GLU A 231 -7.75 1.82 43.20
C GLU A 231 -7.81 1.59 41.68
N VAL A 232 -8.37 0.44 41.24
CA VAL A 232 -8.63 0.17 39.82
C VAL A 232 -9.57 1.22 39.23
N MET A 233 -10.67 1.52 39.92
CA MET A 233 -11.64 2.53 39.48
C MET A 233 -10.97 3.91 39.36
N PHE A 234 -10.18 4.31 40.38
CA PHE A 234 -9.48 5.59 40.37
C PHE A 234 -8.49 5.71 39.20
N ARG A 235 -7.65 4.69 38.98
CA ARG A 235 -6.70 4.67 37.85
C ARG A 235 -7.40 4.65 36.50
N THR A 236 -8.44 3.83 36.37
CA THR A 236 -9.23 3.73 35.13
C THR A 236 -9.85 5.09 34.79
N LYS A 237 -10.43 5.80 35.77
CA LYS A 237 -11.00 7.13 35.57
C LYS A 237 -9.97 8.17 35.13
N LEU A 238 -8.76 8.16 35.70
CA LEU A 238 -7.66 9.04 35.27
C LEU A 238 -7.24 8.75 33.82
N ARG A 239 -7.08 7.47 33.47
CA ARG A 239 -6.72 7.04 32.11
C ARG A 239 -7.80 7.38 31.09
N ILE A 240 -9.08 7.22 31.44
CA ILE A 240 -10.21 7.65 30.61
C ILE A 240 -10.13 9.15 30.30
N LYS A 241 -9.91 9.99 31.32
CA LYS A 241 -9.79 11.44 31.11
C LYS A 241 -8.63 11.77 30.17
N LYS A 242 -7.45 11.18 30.40
CA LYS A 242 -6.28 11.40 29.53
C LYS A 242 -6.52 10.92 28.10
N LEU A 243 -7.21 9.79 27.93
CA LEU A 243 -7.59 9.26 26.62
C LEU A 243 -8.58 10.18 25.90
N GLN A 244 -9.54 10.78 26.62
CA GLN A 244 -10.46 11.80 26.07
C GLN A 244 -9.70 13.06 25.62
N ASP A 245 -8.79 13.56 26.45
CA ASP A 245 -7.99 14.75 26.14
C ASP A 245 -7.14 14.53 24.86
N ILE A 246 -6.45 13.38 24.76
CA ILE A 246 -5.65 13.03 23.57
C ILE A 246 -6.56 12.80 22.35
N SER A 247 -7.68 12.10 22.51
CA SER A 247 -8.60 11.86 21.38
C SER A 247 -9.22 13.16 20.86
N SER A 248 -9.48 14.13 21.73
CA SER A 248 -9.97 15.46 21.35
C SER A 248 -8.91 16.24 20.55
N LEU A 249 -7.64 16.15 20.94
CA LEU A 249 -6.54 16.73 20.18
C LEU A 249 -6.48 16.17 18.75
N PHE A 250 -6.45 14.84 18.60
CA PHE A 250 -6.40 14.20 17.28
C PHE A 250 -7.64 14.54 16.44
N LEU A 251 -8.83 14.55 17.05
CA LEU A 251 -10.05 14.94 16.37
C LEU A 251 -9.98 16.38 15.84
N GLY A 252 -9.56 17.32 16.68
CA GLY A 252 -9.41 18.73 16.30
C GLY A 252 -8.43 18.93 15.14
N ILE A 253 -7.29 18.22 15.17
CA ILE A 253 -6.28 18.23 14.10
C ILE A 253 -6.91 17.73 12.79
N ILE A 254 -7.56 16.55 12.81
CA ILE A 254 -8.19 15.96 11.62
C ILE A 254 -9.23 16.91 11.03
N ILE A 255 -10.13 17.46 11.85
CA ILE A 255 -11.19 18.37 11.39
C ILE A 255 -10.58 19.64 10.76
N SER A 256 -9.57 20.24 11.40
CA SER A 256 -8.91 21.45 10.90
C SER A 256 -8.12 21.24 9.61
N SER A 257 -7.76 19.99 9.30
CA SER A 257 -6.95 19.62 8.13
C SER A 257 -7.75 19.44 6.84
N LEU A 258 -9.07 19.65 6.84
CA LEU A 258 -9.95 19.42 5.67
C LEU A 258 -9.42 20.04 4.37
N SER A 259 -8.94 21.28 4.41
CA SER A 259 -8.42 22.00 3.24
C SER A 259 -7.10 21.45 2.69
N GLN A 260 -6.42 20.60 3.46
CA GLN A 260 -5.18 19.93 3.07
C GLN A 260 -5.42 18.53 2.50
N VAL A 261 -6.64 17.99 2.60
CA VAL A 261 -6.95 16.67 2.06
C VAL A 261 -6.79 16.69 0.54
N PRO A 262 -6.02 15.76 -0.06
CA PRO A 262 -5.84 15.70 -1.50
C PRO A 262 -7.16 15.59 -2.26
N TYR A 263 -7.25 16.29 -3.40
CA TYR A 263 -8.45 16.32 -4.23
C TYR A 263 -8.99 14.93 -4.56
N GLY A 264 -8.15 14.00 -5.02
CA GLY A 264 -8.63 12.67 -5.41
C GLY A 264 -9.15 11.84 -4.24
N ILE A 265 -8.70 12.07 -3.00
CA ILE A 265 -9.30 11.45 -1.80
C ILE A 265 -10.70 12.03 -1.54
N GLN A 266 -10.86 13.36 -1.63
CA GLN A 266 -12.18 14.01 -1.52
C GLN A 266 -13.12 13.56 -2.65
N TRP A 267 -12.58 13.40 -3.86
CA TRP A 267 -13.31 12.89 -5.03
C TRP A 267 -13.87 11.49 -4.76
N LEU A 268 -13.05 10.57 -4.25
CA LEU A 268 -13.51 9.24 -3.89
C LEU A 268 -14.58 9.27 -2.80
N CYS A 269 -14.45 10.15 -1.80
CA CYS A 269 -15.50 10.35 -0.80
C CYS A 269 -16.81 10.84 -1.42
N ARG A 270 -16.74 11.75 -2.40
CA ARG A 270 -17.90 12.22 -3.18
C ARG A 270 -18.52 11.11 -4.02
N ALA A 271 -17.71 10.35 -4.76
CA ALA A 271 -18.18 9.22 -5.56
C ALA A 271 -18.90 8.17 -4.69
N ILE A 272 -18.33 7.82 -3.52
CA ILE A 272 -18.98 6.93 -2.54
C ILE A 272 -20.34 7.49 -2.12
N LYS A 273 -20.43 8.80 -1.83
CA LYS A 273 -21.67 9.46 -1.41
C LYS A 273 -22.73 9.41 -2.51
N GLU A 274 -22.37 9.81 -3.72
CA GLU A 274 -23.30 9.86 -4.85
C GLU A 274 -23.82 8.46 -5.21
N LEU A 275 -22.93 7.47 -5.31
CA LEU A 275 -23.31 6.08 -5.58
C LEU A 275 -24.16 5.48 -4.44
N ALA A 276 -23.87 5.83 -3.18
CA ALA A 276 -24.70 5.40 -2.05
C ALA A 276 -26.10 6.01 -2.10
N MET A 277 -26.22 7.29 -2.43
CA MET A 277 -27.51 7.97 -2.57
C MET A 277 -28.33 7.43 -3.75
N GLU A 278 -27.67 7.09 -4.87
CA GLU A 278 -28.31 6.48 -6.03
C GLU A 278 -28.80 5.06 -5.73
N LYS A 279 -27.95 4.23 -5.13
CA LYS A 279 -28.27 2.81 -4.84
C LYS A 279 -29.22 2.64 -3.66
N PHE A 280 -29.12 3.50 -2.63
CA PHE A 280 -29.90 3.42 -1.40
C PHE A 280 -30.58 4.76 -1.07
N PRO A 281 -31.66 5.14 -1.77
CA PRO A 281 -32.35 6.42 -1.56
C PRO A 281 -32.90 6.61 -0.13
N GLU A 282 -33.17 5.51 0.58
CA GLU A 282 -33.67 5.49 1.96
C GLU A 282 -32.56 5.66 3.02
N ALA A 283 -31.28 5.66 2.62
CA ALA A 283 -30.17 5.77 3.56
C ALA A 283 -30.10 7.17 4.17
N THR A 284 -29.93 7.24 5.50
CA THR A 284 -29.80 8.54 6.17
C THR A 284 -28.43 9.17 5.87
N PRO A 285 -28.31 10.52 5.96
CA PRO A 285 -27.03 11.19 5.79
C PRO A 285 -25.92 10.63 6.70
N GLU A 286 -26.26 10.24 7.93
CA GLU A 286 -25.31 9.65 8.88
C GLU A 286 -24.84 8.26 8.45
N GLN A 287 -25.70 7.47 7.81
CA GLN A 287 -25.32 6.17 7.27
C GLN A 287 -24.35 6.33 6.10
N ILE A 288 -24.60 7.30 5.22
CA ILE A 288 -23.70 7.60 4.10
C ILE A 288 -22.36 8.14 4.59
N ASN A 289 -22.38 9.08 5.54
CA ASN A 289 -21.18 9.58 6.20
C ASN A 289 -20.39 8.46 6.88
N ALA A 290 -21.05 7.46 7.47
CA ALA A 290 -20.37 6.31 8.05
C ALA A 290 -19.61 5.46 7.00
N MET A 291 -20.11 5.38 5.75
CA MET A 291 -19.37 4.76 4.64
C MET A 291 -18.13 5.56 4.26
N ILE A 292 -18.27 6.89 4.17
CA ILE A 292 -17.14 7.81 3.94
C ILE A 292 -16.10 7.64 5.06
N GLY A 293 -16.54 7.59 6.32
CA GLY A 293 -15.67 7.32 7.46
C GLY A 293 -15.04 5.92 7.45
N GLY A 294 -15.69 4.93 6.82
CA GLY A 294 -15.14 3.60 6.57
C GLY A 294 -14.03 3.58 5.50
N PHE A 295 -13.98 4.57 4.61
CA PHE A 295 -12.84 4.79 3.74
C PHE A 295 -11.80 5.69 4.42
N PHE A 296 -12.18 6.93 4.74
CA PHE A 296 -11.26 7.96 5.21
C PHE A 296 -10.65 7.66 6.59
N LEU A 297 -11.44 7.27 7.59
CA LEU A 297 -10.86 6.94 8.90
C LEU A 297 -10.34 5.51 8.93
N LEU A 298 -11.17 4.52 8.60
CA LEU A 298 -10.82 3.12 8.85
C LEU A 298 -9.66 2.61 7.97
N ARG A 299 -9.56 3.09 6.72
CA ARG A 299 -8.54 2.60 5.77
C ARG A 299 -7.38 3.56 5.54
N PHE A 300 -7.52 4.83 5.92
CA PHE A 300 -6.47 5.82 5.70
C PHE A 300 -5.90 6.36 7.02
N ILE A 301 -6.69 7.09 7.82
CA ILE A 301 -6.18 7.74 9.04
C ILE A 301 -5.84 6.73 10.16
N ASN A 302 -6.75 5.84 10.53
CA ASN A 302 -6.58 4.95 11.68
C ASN A 302 -5.41 3.97 11.52
N PRO A 303 -5.18 3.35 10.35
CA PRO A 303 -3.97 2.55 10.14
C PRO A 303 -2.68 3.35 10.34
N ALA A 304 -2.65 4.61 9.92
CA ALA A 304 -1.51 5.51 10.12
C ALA A 304 -1.30 5.86 11.60
N ILE A 305 -2.38 6.03 12.37
CA ILE A 305 -2.30 6.23 13.83
C ILE A 305 -1.82 4.96 14.54
N VAL A 306 -2.33 3.79 14.18
CA VAL A 306 -2.05 2.52 14.90
C VAL A 306 -0.67 1.95 14.54
N THR A 307 -0.23 2.13 13.31
CA THR A 307 1.06 1.63 12.79
C THR A 307 1.91 2.74 12.17
N PRO A 308 2.28 3.78 12.95
CA PRO A 308 2.87 5.00 12.41
C PRO A 308 4.24 4.79 11.74
N THR A 309 4.99 3.74 12.12
CA THR A 309 6.23 3.37 11.43
C THR A 309 5.99 2.85 10.01
N ALA A 310 4.96 2.04 9.79
CA ALA A 310 4.62 1.50 8.46
C ALA A 310 4.11 2.60 7.50
N TYR A 311 3.71 3.73 8.06
CA TYR A 311 3.30 4.94 7.34
C TYR A 311 4.38 6.02 7.35
N MET A 312 5.61 5.71 7.78
CA MET A 312 6.76 6.63 7.76
C MET A 312 6.49 7.98 8.48
N LEU A 313 5.70 7.93 9.57
CA LEU A 313 5.35 9.08 10.40
C LEU A 313 6.22 9.20 11.65
N VAL A 314 6.84 8.10 12.08
CA VAL A 314 7.73 8.05 13.24
C VAL A 314 8.92 7.13 12.96
N ASN A 315 10.06 7.42 13.59
CA ASN A 315 11.31 6.68 13.35
C ASN A 315 11.47 5.42 14.22
N LYS A 316 10.69 5.29 15.29
CA LYS A 316 10.79 4.18 16.26
C LYS A 316 9.52 3.34 16.26
N GLN A 317 9.68 2.02 16.27
CA GLN A 317 8.57 1.07 16.45
C GLN A 317 7.85 1.33 17.78
N PRO A 318 6.52 1.49 17.80
CA PRO A 318 5.76 1.61 19.04
C PRO A 318 5.94 0.37 19.90
N THR A 319 6.18 0.60 21.20
CA THR A 319 6.13 -0.46 22.21
C THR A 319 4.74 -1.08 22.25
N TYR A 320 4.60 -2.27 22.83
CA TYR A 320 3.30 -2.92 22.98
C TYR A 320 2.27 -2.01 23.66
N THR A 321 2.67 -1.34 24.75
CA THR A 321 1.84 -0.36 25.47
C THR A 321 1.45 0.82 24.60
N MET A 322 2.40 1.41 23.88
CA MET A 322 2.10 2.56 23.02
C MET A 322 1.18 2.18 21.84
N ARG A 323 1.39 1.01 21.23
CA ARG A 323 0.49 0.47 20.19
C ARG A 323 -0.93 0.29 20.73
N ARG A 324 -1.07 -0.18 21.98
CA ARG A 324 -2.37 -0.28 22.65
C ARG A 324 -3.01 1.09 22.86
N ASN A 325 -2.25 2.10 23.29
CA ASN A 325 -2.73 3.49 23.42
C ASN A 325 -3.25 4.04 22.08
N LEU A 326 -2.44 3.92 21.02
CA LEU A 326 -2.79 4.35 19.66
C LEU A 326 -4.05 3.63 19.14
N THR A 327 -4.18 2.34 19.42
CA THR A 327 -5.37 1.55 19.08
C THR A 327 -6.63 2.07 19.77
N LEU A 328 -6.54 2.46 21.05
CA LEU A 328 -7.68 3.02 21.78
C LEU A 328 -8.11 4.38 21.20
N ILE A 329 -7.16 5.25 20.85
CA ILE A 329 -7.42 6.53 20.19
C ILE A 329 -8.15 6.29 18.85
N ALA A 330 -7.59 5.43 18.00
CA ALA A 330 -8.20 5.10 16.69
C ALA A 330 -9.60 4.50 16.83
N LYS A 331 -9.84 3.63 17.81
CA LYS A 331 -11.18 3.06 18.09
C LYS A 331 -12.20 4.14 18.43
N ILE A 332 -11.82 5.11 19.27
CA ILE A 332 -12.71 6.21 19.66
C ILE A 332 -13.05 7.08 18.45
N LEU A 333 -12.04 7.49 17.67
CA LEU A 333 -12.25 8.26 16.43
C LEU A 333 -13.14 7.51 15.43
N GLN A 334 -12.89 6.20 15.23
CA GLN A 334 -13.71 5.36 14.35
C GLN A 334 -15.16 5.26 14.82
N SER A 335 -15.39 5.23 16.13
CA SER A 335 -16.74 5.19 16.68
C SER A 335 -17.52 6.45 16.37
N MET A 336 -16.89 7.63 16.41
CA MET A 336 -17.51 8.91 16.08
C MET A 336 -17.92 9.03 14.61
N ALA A 337 -17.25 8.32 13.69
CA ALA A 337 -17.70 8.24 12.31
C ALA A 337 -18.99 7.42 12.12
N ASN A 338 -19.30 6.53 13.06
CA ASN A 338 -20.48 5.67 13.03
C ASN A 338 -21.51 6.13 14.09
N LYS A 339 -22.31 7.17 13.78
CA LYS A 339 -23.24 7.77 14.77
C LYS A 339 -24.14 6.76 15.49
N ASN A 340 -24.62 5.74 14.77
CA ASN A 340 -25.46 4.67 15.33
C ASN A 340 -24.75 3.81 16.39
N VAL A 341 -23.43 3.64 16.29
CA VAL A 341 -22.64 2.92 17.30
C VAL A 341 -22.54 3.73 18.59
N VAL A 342 -22.39 5.05 18.45
CA VAL A 342 -22.30 5.97 19.60
C VAL A 342 -23.66 6.09 20.31
N SER A 343 -24.77 6.10 19.57
CA SER A 343 -26.12 6.26 20.13
C SER A 343 -26.70 4.99 20.77
N SER A 344 -26.15 3.81 20.47
CA SER A 344 -26.59 2.54 21.03
C SER A 344 -25.76 2.14 22.24
N HIS A 345 -24.72 1.33 22.02
CA HIS A 345 -23.83 0.82 23.06
C HIS A 345 -22.53 0.39 22.40
N PHE A 346 -21.37 0.65 23.02
CA PHE A 346 -20.13 0.05 22.50
C PHE A 346 -20.17 -1.47 22.66
N LYS A 347 -19.54 -2.18 21.71
CA LYS A 347 -19.43 -3.65 21.78
C LYS A 347 -18.61 -4.13 22.99
N GLU A 348 -17.65 -3.31 23.42
CA GLU A 348 -16.75 -3.60 24.53
C GLU A 348 -17.28 -2.90 25.79
N GLU A 349 -17.69 -3.65 26.81
CA GLU A 349 -18.26 -3.10 28.04
C GLU A 349 -17.34 -2.09 28.74
N TYR A 350 -16.03 -2.36 28.76
CA TYR A 350 -15.05 -1.47 29.36
C TYR A 350 -14.92 -0.11 28.64
N MET A 351 -15.44 0.03 27.41
CA MET A 351 -15.42 1.28 26.65
C MET A 351 -16.64 2.17 26.95
N GLN A 352 -17.71 1.66 27.59
CA GLN A 352 -18.93 2.44 27.86
C GLN A 352 -18.69 3.81 28.53
N PRO A 353 -17.74 3.96 29.47
CA PRO A 353 -17.48 5.27 30.09
C PRO A 353 -17.07 6.38 29.11
N LEU A 354 -16.64 6.03 27.89
CA LEU A 354 -16.29 6.97 26.83
C LEU A 354 -17.49 7.42 25.99
N GLN A 355 -18.66 6.79 26.13
CA GLN A 355 -19.83 7.06 25.30
C GLN A 355 -20.31 8.53 25.42
N PRO A 356 -20.40 9.15 26.62
CA PRO A 356 -20.77 10.55 26.73
C PRO A 356 -19.81 11.49 25.99
N PHE A 357 -18.50 11.18 26.02
CA PHE A 357 -17.50 11.93 25.27
C PHE A 357 -17.69 11.78 23.76
N ALA A 358 -17.95 10.56 23.28
CA ALA A 358 -18.23 10.31 21.87
C ALA A 358 -19.50 11.02 21.39
N ILE A 359 -20.58 11.00 22.19
CA ILE A 359 -21.84 11.72 21.89
C ILE A 359 -21.58 13.22 21.71
N ASN A 360 -20.77 13.84 22.57
CA ASN A 360 -20.48 15.27 22.51
C ASN A 360 -19.67 15.70 21.26
N HIS A 361 -19.01 14.76 20.58
CA HIS A 361 -18.13 15.05 19.43
C HIS A 361 -18.62 14.41 18.12
N VAL A 362 -19.64 13.55 18.16
CA VAL A 362 -20.11 12.80 16.99
C VAL A 362 -20.60 13.74 15.89
N ASP A 363 -21.32 14.81 16.23
CA ASP A 363 -21.85 15.75 15.24
C ASP A 363 -20.75 16.56 14.54
N LEU A 364 -19.64 16.87 15.24
CA LEU A 364 -18.46 17.49 14.63
C LEU A 364 -17.83 16.57 13.58
N MET A 365 -17.68 15.29 13.91
CA MET A 365 -17.19 14.29 12.96
C MET A 365 -18.13 14.13 11.77
N GLN A 366 -19.45 14.11 11.99
CA GLN A 366 -20.43 14.00 10.91
C GLN A 366 -20.41 15.22 9.97
N SER A 367 -20.26 16.44 10.51
CA SER A 367 -20.07 17.64 9.69
C SER A 367 -18.82 17.53 8.83
N PHE A 368 -17.69 17.15 9.44
CA PHE A 368 -16.44 16.96 8.71
C PHE A 368 -16.56 15.95 7.57
N LEU A 369 -17.19 14.79 7.80
CA LEU A 369 -17.38 13.77 6.76
C LEU A 369 -18.30 14.23 5.63
N SER A 370 -19.31 15.04 5.95
CA SER A 370 -20.16 15.68 4.94
C SER A 370 -19.35 16.67 4.08
N ASP A 371 -18.58 17.54 4.73
CA ASP A 371 -17.78 18.56 4.05
C ASP A 371 -16.65 17.95 3.20
N LEU A 372 -16.07 16.83 3.67
CA LEU A 372 -15.04 16.05 2.96
C LEU A 372 -15.48 15.55 1.58
N SER A 373 -16.78 15.34 1.37
CA SER A 373 -17.37 14.90 0.11
C SER A 373 -17.86 16.04 -0.79
N SER A 374 -17.68 17.30 -0.37
CA SER A 374 -18.23 18.48 -1.04
C SER A 374 -17.15 19.16 -1.91
N VAL A 375 -16.78 18.49 -2.99
CA VAL A 375 -15.69 18.90 -3.89
C VAL A 375 -16.21 19.17 -5.32
N PRO A 376 -15.71 20.20 -6.03
CA PRO A 376 -16.14 20.50 -7.40
C PRO A 376 -15.75 19.42 -8.41
N ASP A 377 -16.44 19.41 -9.55
CA ASP A 377 -16.19 18.48 -10.66
C ASP A 377 -14.76 18.60 -11.23
N PHE A 378 -14.25 17.50 -11.77
CA PHE A 378 -12.94 17.45 -12.44
C PHE A 378 -12.77 18.54 -13.52
N HIS A 379 -13.83 18.77 -14.30
CA HIS A 379 -13.79 19.72 -15.42
C HIS A 379 -13.71 21.19 -14.98
N GLU A 380 -14.14 21.50 -13.76
CA GLU A 380 -14.07 22.86 -13.20
C GLU A 380 -12.72 23.15 -12.52
N SER A 381 -12.00 22.10 -12.11
CA SER A 381 -10.74 22.21 -11.37
C SER A 381 -9.48 22.03 -12.22
N LEU A 382 -9.59 21.35 -13.36
CA LEU A 382 -8.47 21.03 -14.25
C LEU A 382 -8.86 21.39 -15.69
N GLU A 383 -8.06 22.22 -16.36
CA GLU A 383 -8.22 22.61 -17.79
C GLU A 383 -7.94 21.41 -18.73
N MET A 384 -8.73 20.35 -18.59
CA MET A 384 -8.48 18.98 -19.06
C MET A 384 -8.47 18.83 -20.59
N GLU A 385 -9.31 19.56 -21.31
CA GLU A 385 -9.36 19.51 -22.77
C GLU A 385 -8.02 19.95 -23.41
N HIS A 386 -7.25 20.81 -22.73
CA HIS A 386 -5.95 21.26 -23.21
C HIS A 386 -4.82 20.24 -22.92
N TYR A 387 -4.91 19.45 -21.84
CA TYR A 387 -3.87 18.48 -21.48
C TYR A 387 -4.02 17.12 -22.16
N LEU A 388 -5.25 16.65 -22.40
CA LEU A 388 -5.52 15.40 -23.11
C LEU A 388 -5.04 15.42 -24.57
N SER A 389 -4.96 16.61 -25.17
CA SER A 389 -4.51 16.82 -26.56
C SER A 389 -2.99 17.04 -26.72
N LEU A 390 -2.25 17.26 -25.63
CA LEU A 390 -0.83 17.65 -25.66
C LEU A 390 0.17 16.52 -25.41
N SER A 391 -0.25 15.33 -24.99
CA SER A 391 0.66 14.21 -24.70
C SER A 391 1.08 13.47 -25.98
N LYS A 392 1.97 14.08 -26.77
CA LYS A 392 2.77 13.33 -27.75
C LYS A 392 3.83 12.56 -26.95
N ASP A 393 3.84 11.23 -27.09
CA ASP A 393 4.76 10.28 -26.43
C ASP A 393 4.40 9.85 -25.00
N ILE A 394 3.28 9.14 -24.85
CA ILE A 394 2.92 8.45 -23.58
C ILE A 394 3.83 7.23 -23.40
N LYS A 395 4.45 7.09 -22.22
CA LYS A 395 5.34 5.97 -21.90
C LYS A 395 5.07 5.48 -20.48
N ILE A 396 5.12 4.17 -20.27
CA ILE A 396 5.04 3.56 -18.95
C ILE A 396 6.31 2.75 -18.64
N SER A 397 6.63 2.65 -17.35
CA SER A 397 7.74 1.84 -16.84
C SER A 397 7.18 0.59 -16.18
N ILE A 398 7.26 -0.54 -16.89
CA ILE A 398 6.65 -1.81 -16.47
C ILE A 398 7.68 -2.93 -16.56
N THR A 399 7.62 -3.91 -15.66
CA THR A 399 8.48 -5.10 -15.72
C THR A 399 7.88 -6.15 -16.66
N LEU A 400 8.71 -7.02 -17.24
CA LEU A 400 8.22 -8.08 -18.12
C LEU A 400 7.20 -8.97 -17.40
N ASN A 401 7.46 -9.35 -16.15
CA ASN A 401 6.51 -10.15 -15.38
C ASN A 401 5.21 -9.42 -15.05
N GLU A 402 5.23 -8.11 -14.76
CA GLU A 402 3.99 -7.33 -14.60
C GLU A 402 3.18 -7.32 -15.89
N MET A 403 3.85 -7.13 -17.02
CA MET A 403 3.24 -7.12 -18.35
C MET A 403 2.59 -8.47 -18.69
N TYR A 404 3.31 -9.57 -18.48
CA TYR A 404 2.80 -10.92 -18.72
C TYR A 404 1.69 -11.30 -17.75
N LYS A 405 1.77 -10.91 -16.48
CA LYS A 405 0.70 -11.17 -15.50
C LYS A 405 -0.61 -10.50 -15.87
N ILE A 406 -0.58 -9.24 -16.33
CA ILE A 406 -1.80 -8.56 -16.78
C ILE A 406 -2.36 -9.24 -18.02
N HIS A 407 -1.50 -9.62 -18.98
CA HIS A 407 -1.93 -10.36 -20.16
C HIS A 407 -2.59 -11.69 -19.76
N GLU A 408 -1.91 -12.51 -18.95
CA GLU A 408 -2.42 -13.78 -18.42
C GLU A 408 -3.76 -13.61 -17.70
N LEU A 409 -3.88 -12.57 -16.87
CA LEU A 409 -5.08 -12.30 -16.08
C LEU A 409 -6.27 -11.93 -16.98
N ILE A 410 -6.06 -11.07 -18.00
CA ILE A 410 -7.10 -10.71 -18.96
C ILE A 410 -7.49 -11.93 -19.80
N THR A 411 -6.52 -12.71 -20.29
CA THR A 411 -6.79 -13.93 -21.07
C THR A 411 -7.60 -14.95 -20.27
N ARG A 412 -7.26 -15.14 -18.98
CA ARG A 412 -8.01 -16.04 -18.09
C ARG A 412 -9.47 -15.64 -17.91
N HIS A 413 -9.73 -14.33 -17.87
CA HIS A 413 -11.05 -13.77 -17.58
C HIS A 413 -11.78 -13.24 -18.82
N THR A 414 -11.32 -13.59 -20.03
CA THR A 414 -11.87 -13.09 -21.30
C THR A 414 -13.37 -13.40 -21.45
N ASP A 415 -13.80 -14.60 -21.05
CA ASP A 415 -15.21 -15.00 -21.10
C ASP A 415 -16.12 -14.12 -20.21
N TYR A 416 -15.61 -13.66 -19.06
CA TYR A 416 -16.34 -12.83 -18.11
C TYR A 416 -16.37 -11.35 -18.50
N LEU A 417 -15.41 -10.90 -19.31
CA LEU A 417 -15.38 -9.54 -19.87
C LEU A 417 -16.41 -9.37 -21.01
N ALA A 418 -16.99 -10.47 -21.50
CA ALA A 418 -18.02 -10.49 -22.54
C ALA A 418 -17.63 -9.68 -23.80
N LEU A 419 -16.37 -9.80 -24.21
CA LEU A 419 -15.83 -9.08 -25.35
C LEU A 419 -16.48 -9.57 -26.65
N THR A 420 -17.05 -8.66 -27.43
CA THR A 420 -17.52 -8.97 -28.79
C THR A 420 -16.34 -9.17 -29.75
N GLU A 421 -16.52 -9.88 -30.87
CA GLU A 421 -15.45 -10.04 -31.89
C GLU A 421 -14.90 -8.70 -32.40
N ASP A 422 -15.74 -7.66 -32.44
CA ASP A 422 -15.37 -6.30 -32.83
C ASP A 422 -14.75 -5.46 -31.68
N ASP A 423 -14.64 -6.03 -30.47
CA ASP A 423 -14.12 -5.33 -29.31
C ASP A 423 -12.60 -5.07 -29.46
N PRO A 424 -12.13 -3.82 -29.25
CA PRO A 424 -10.71 -3.49 -29.34
C PRO A 424 -9.79 -4.39 -28.51
N LEU A 425 -10.21 -4.78 -27.30
CA LEU A 425 -9.42 -5.64 -26.43
C LEU A 425 -9.33 -7.05 -27.01
N HIS A 426 -10.43 -7.61 -27.52
CA HIS A 426 -10.44 -8.93 -28.18
C HIS A 426 -9.43 -8.98 -29.33
N ILE A 427 -9.46 -7.97 -30.21
CA ILE A 427 -8.56 -7.88 -31.36
C ILE A 427 -7.08 -7.84 -30.93
N LEU A 428 -6.76 -7.14 -29.85
CA LEU A 428 -5.38 -7.05 -29.36
C LEU A 428 -4.90 -8.35 -28.70
N LEU A 429 -5.78 -9.05 -27.99
CA LEU A 429 -5.47 -10.35 -27.40
C LEU A 429 -5.23 -11.40 -28.48
N ASP A 430 -6.05 -11.44 -29.54
CA ASP A 430 -5.84 -12.33 -30.67
C ASP A 430 -4.49 -12.10 -31.37
N GLU A 431 -4.05 -10.85 -31.48
CA GLU A 431 -2.75 -10.51 -32.06
C GLU A 431 -1.58 -10.87 -31.14
N LEU A 432 -1.76 -10.75 -29.82
CA LEU A 432 -0.75 -11.14 -28.83
C LEU A 432 -0.62 -12.66 -28.70
N GLY A 433 -1.70 -13.40 -28.94
CA GLY A 433 -1.73 -14.85 -28.84
C GLY A 433 -1.68 -15.35 -27.39
N GLN A 434 -1.01 -16.47 -27.16
CA GLN A 434 -0.93 -17.06 -25.82
C GLN A 434 -0.04 -16.20 -24.89
N ALA A 435 -0.50 -16.02 -23.64
CA ALA A 435 0.28 -15.34 -22.62
C ALA A 435 1.62 -16.05 -22.35
N GLU A 436 2.70 -15.29 -22.30
CA GLU A 436 4.04 -15.80 -22.02
C GLU A 436 4.18 -16.21 -20.54
N HIS A 437 5.03 -17.20 -20.27
CA HIS A 437 5.31 -17.64 -18.92
C HIS A 437 6.15 -16.62 -18.15
N GLN A 438 5.93 -16.55 -16.84
CA GLN A 438 6.72 -15.68 -15.98
C GLN A 438 8.20 -16.04 -16.02
N LEU A 439 9.04 -15.02 -16.15
CA LEU A 439 10.47 -15.14 -16.21
C LEU A 439 11.07 -15.28 -14.80
N PRO A 440 12.17 -16.03 -14.64
CA PRO A 440 12.96 -16.02 -13.42
C PRO A 440 13.35 -14.58 -13.02
N CYS A 441 13.50 -14.30 -11.72
CA CYS A 441 13.79 -12.95 -11.21
C CYS A 441 15.02 -12.30 -11.87
N VAL A 442 16.01 -13.10 -12.26
CA VAL A 442 17.25 -12.64 -12.90
C VAL A 442 16.99 -12.09 -14.31
N GLU A 443 15.95 -12.57 -14.99
CA GLU A 443 15.57 -12.21 -16.36
C GLU A 443 14.43 -11.17 -16.41
N ASP A 444 13.76 -10.93 -15.29
CA ASP A 444 12.67 -9.96 -15.14
C ASP A 444 13.17 -8.51 -15.15
N CYS A 445 13.34 -7.96 -16.35
CA CYS A 445 13.81 -6.59 -16.55
C CYS A 445 12.67 -5.56 -16.60
N THR A 446 12.97 -4.32 -16.19
CA THR A 446 12.09 -3.16 -16.38
C THR A 446 12.24 -2.63 -17.80
N ILE A 447 11.14 -2.42 -18.49
CA ILE A 447 11.08 -1.84 -19.84
C ILE A 447 10.34 -0.50 -19.83
N HIS A 448 10.78 0.43 -20.69
CA HIS A 448 10.05 1.65 -20.98
C HIS A 448 9.20 1.44 -22.23
N LEU A 449 7.92 1.16 -22.02
CA LEU A 449 6.97 0.84 -23.07
C LEU A 449 6.36 2.14 -23.60
N VAL A 450 6.48 2.39 -24.90
CA VAL A 450 5.80 3.50 -25.57
C VAL A 450 4.36 3.07 -25.85
N LEU A 451 3.39 3.84 -25.39
CA LEU A 451 1.98 3.56 -25.57
C LEU A 451 1.48 4.22 -26.86
N THR A 452 0.92 3.42 -27.75
CA THR A 452 0.45 3.86 -29.06
C THR A 452 -1.00 3.43 -29.29
N ASN A 453 -1.77 4.27 -29.97
CA ASN A 453 -3.12 3.88 -30.38
C ASN A 453 -3.07 3.19 -31.75
N LYS A 454 -3.45 1.91 -31.79
CA LYS A 454 -3.54 1.12 -33.03
C LYS A 454 -4.55 1.67 -34.04
N TRP A 455 -5.71 2.15 -33.58
CA TRP A 455 -6.80 2.63 -34.45
C TRP A 455 -6.67 4.11 -34.83
N GLY A 456 -5.54 4.74 -34.50
CA GLY A 456 -5.34 6.18 -34.66
C GLY A 456 -6.26 6.99 -33.76
N ALA A 457 -6.13 8.32 -33.80
CA ALA A 457 -7.07 9.21 -33.11
C ALA A 457 -8.44 9.14 -33.80
N SER A 458 -9.26 8.15 -33.43
CA SER A 458 -10.63 8.03 -33.93
C SER A 458 -11.46 9.22 -33.42
N LYS A 459 -11.72 10.17 -34.33
CA LYS A 459 -12.75 11.24 -34.27
C LYS A 459 -13.19 11.71 -32.88
N GLN A 460 -12.30 12.38 -32.16
CA GLN A 460 -12.67 13.64 -31.51
C GLN A 460 -11.93 14.77 -32.23
N VAL A 461 -12.73 15.49 -33.01
CA VAL A 461 -12.36 16.68 -33.76
C VAL A 461 -12.10 17.80 -32.77
N PHE A 462 -10.89 18.34 -32.72
CA PHE A 462 -10.74 19.79 -32.61
C PHE A 462 -9.61 20.28 -33.52
N ARG A 463 -10.05 20.90 -34.62
CA ARG A 463 -9.27 21.78 -35.48
C ARG A 463 -8.58 22.84 -34.60
N ALA A 464 -7.26 22.79 -34.50
CA ALA A 464 -6.49 23.99 -34.25
C ALA A 464 -6.31 24.68 -35.61
N GLU A 465 -7.28 25.55 -35.97
CA GLU A 465 -7.10 26.44 -37.11
C GLU A 465 -5.99 27.46 -36.81
N SER A 466 -4.97 27.40 -37.65
CA SER A 466 -3.96 28.43 -37.84
C SER A 466 -4.64 29.76 -38.19
N VAL A 467 -4.51 30.75 -37.30
CA VAL A 467 -4.79 32.15 -37.62
C VAL A 467 -3.45 32.87 -37.70
N GLU A 468 -2.89 32.93 -38.90
CA GLU A 468 -1.90 33.94 -39.24
C GLU A 468 -2.48 34.91 -40.27
N SER A 469 -2.16 36.18 -40.03
CA SER A 469 -2.26 37.35 -40.92
C SER A 469 -3.60 38.10 -41.00
N THR A 470 -3.79 39.08 -40.11
CA THR A 470 -3.95 40.50 -40.49
C THR A 470 -3.88 41.41 -39.27
N PHE A 471 -2.71 41.90 -38.84
CA PHE A 471 -2.63 43.09 -37.97
C PHE A 471 -1.30 43.83 -38.19
N SER A 472 -1.25 44.61 -39.27
CA SER A 472 -0.14 45.52 -39.55
C SER A 472 -0.23 46.80 -38.71
N LYS A 473 0.90 47.19 -38.09
CA LYS A 473 1.25 48.51 -37.52
C LYS A 473 0.74 48.93 -36.12
N LYS A 474 -0.05 48.12 -35.40
CA LYS A 474 -0.29 48.31 -33.94
C LYS A 474 0.55 47.42 -33.02
N LEU A 475 1.09 46.32 -33.55
CA LEU A 475 1.71 45.23 -32.78
C LEU A 475 3.09 45.55 -32.19
N GLU A 476 3.85 46.48 -32.79
CA GLU A 476 5.20 46.82 -32.32
C GLU A 476 5.19 47.67 -31.03
N SER A 477 4.19 48.53 -30.83
CA SER A 477 4.07 49.35 -29.61
C SER A 477 3.60 48.52 -28.40
N GLU A 478 2.67 47.57 -28.61
CA GLU A 478 2.23 46.65 -27.55
C GLU A 478 3.31 45.61 -27.20
N ALA A 479 4.03 45.06 -28.17
CA ALA A 479 5.12 44.12 -27.92
C ALA A 479 6.25 44.75 -27.09
N VAL A 480 6.58 46.03 -27.35
CA VAL A 480 7.57 46.78 -26.57
C VAL A 480 7.05 47.05 -25.15
N LYS A 481 5.80 47.48 -24.98
CA LYS A 481 5.18 47.68 -23.65
C LYS A 481 5.15 46.38 -22.83
N GLU A 482 4.83 45.26 -23.45
CA GLU A 482 4.82 43.94 -22.82
C GLU A 482 6.25 43.48 -22.44
N GLN A 483 7.23 43.72 -23.30
CA GLN A 483 8.64 43.47 -22.99
C GLN A 483 9.13 44.33 -21.81
N CYS A 484 8.72 45.60 -21.73
CA CYS A 484 9.01 46.49 -20.60
C CYS A 484 8.39 45.96 -19.32
N ARG A 485 7.09 45.65 -19.36
CA ARG A 485 6.35 45.12 -18.21
C ARG A 485 7.05 43.88 -17.65
N ARG A 486 7.46 42.94 -18.51
CA ARG A 486 8.22 41.75 -18.12
C ARG A 486 9.55 42.08 -17.44
N LEU A 487 10.30 43.05 -17.97
CA LEU A 487 11.57 43.49 -17.37
C LEU A 487 11.37 44.20 -16.03
N LEU A 488 10.30 44.98 -15.88
CA LEU A 488 9.94 45.64 -14.63
C LEU A 488 9.50 44.66 -13.55
N VAL A 489 8.63 43.71 -13.92
CA VAL A 489 8.25 42.60 -13.04
C VAL A 489 9.50 41.81 -12.63
N LYS A 490 10.42 41.55 -13.57
CA LYS A 490 11.69 40.87 -13.26
C LYS A 490 12.54 41.68 -12.28
N LEU A 491 12.74 42.98 -12.52
CA LEU A 491 13.51 43.88 -11.65
C LEU A 491 12.96 43.91 -10.22
N LEU A 492 11.65 44.13 -10.07
CA LEU A 492 11.00 44.18 -8.76
C LEU A 492 10.93 42.82 -8.08
N SER A 493 10.87 41.71 -8.84
CA SER A 493 10.94 40.36 -8.27
C SER A 493 12.34 39.98 -7.77
N LEU A 494 13.40 40.58 -8.34
CA LEU A 494 14.78 40.38 -7.89
C LEU A 494 15.11 41.23 -6.66
N CYS A 495 14.54 42.43 -6.56
CA CYS A 495 14.68 43.30 -5.39
C CYS A 495 13.31 43.86 -4.95
N PRO A 496 12.55 43.13 -4.12
CA PRO A 496 11.23 43.54 -3.62
C PRO A 496 11.21 44.87 -2.89
N ALA A 497 12.33 45.28 -2.28
CA ALA A 497 12.48 46.56 -1.58
C ALA A 497 12.21 47.77 -2.49
N LEU A 498 12.44 47.64 -3.80
CA LEU A 498 12.16 48.68 -4.80
C LEU A 498 10.65 48.96 -4.96
N MET A 499 9.77 48.06 -4.52
CA MET A 499 8.32 48.29 -4.51
C MET A 499 7.89 49.35 -3.47
N MET A 500 8.76 49.73 -2.53
CA MET A 500 8.47 50.78 -1.53
C MET A 500 8.66 52.20 -2.09
N GLU A 501 9.22 52.34 -3.27
CA GLU A 501 9.46 53.63 -3.90
C GLU A 501 8.14 54.30 -4.35
N SER A 502 8.17 55.63 -4.44
CA SER A 502 7.01 56.46 -4.76
C SER A 502 6.60 56.43 -6.24
N SER A 503 7.54 56.08 -7.13
CA SER A 503 7.29 55.90 -8.56
C SER A 503 8.18 54.80 -9.12
N LEU A 504 7.78 54.28 -10.28
CA LEU A 504 8.50 53.22 -10.96
C LEU A 504 9.84 53.74 -11.52
N LEU A 505 9.92 55.02 -11.90
CA LEU A 505 11.18 55.69 -12.21
C LEU A 505 12.14 55.72 -10.99
N ASN A 506 11.65 56.00 -9.78
CA ASN A 506 12.47 56.01 -8.58
C ASN A 506 12.99 54.60 -8.24
N ALA A 507 12.15 53.58 -8.42
CA ALA A 507 12.57 52.18 -8.30
C ALA A 507 13.71 51.83 -9.28
N ILE A 508 13.62 52.25 -10.54
CA ILE A 508 14.66 52.00 -11.55
C ILE A 508 15.95 52.79 -11.23
N LYS A 509 15.85 54.06 -10.85
CA LYS A 509 17.00 54.89 -10.46
C LYS A 509 17.71 54.33 -9.23
N ARG A 510 16.95 53.82 -8.26
CA ARG A 510 17.50 53.14 -7.09
C ARG A 510 18.21 51.84 -7.47
N ALA A 511 17.65 51.06 -8.38
CA ALA A 511 18.32 49.86 -8.89
C ALA A 511 19.68 50.18 -9.55
N GLN A 512 19.80 51.31 -10.26
CA GLN A 512 21.05 51.73 -10.90
C GLN A 512 22.19 52.06 -9.92
N LEU A 513 21.90 52.35 -8.65
CA LEU A 513 22.94 52.59 -7.64
C LEU A 513 23.80 51.34 -7.40
N GLU A 514 23.35 50.17 -7.87
CA GLU A 514 24.03 48.88 -7.72
C GLU A 514 24.27 48.23 -9.10
N PRO A 515 25.14 48.80 -9.96
CA PRO A 515 25.30 48.39 -11.37
C PRO A 515 25.88 46.97 -11.55
N GLU A 516 26.52 46.43 -10.52
CA GLU A 516 27.07 45.07 -10.53
C GLU A 516 26.00 43.97 -10.42
N THR A 517 24.79 44.34 -9.99
CA THR A 517 23.68 43.41 -9.74
C THR A 517 22.81 43.20 -10.98
N ASP A 518 22.07 42.09 -11.03
CA ASP A 518 21.16 41.80 -12.15
C ASP A 518 20.01 42.83 -12.24
N TRP A 519 19.48 43.31 -11.11
CA TRP A 519 18.45 44.36 -11.11
C TRP A 519 19.02 45.72 -11.53
N GLY A 520 20.25 46.05 -11.16
CA GLY A 520 20.94 47.25 -11.61
C GLY A 520 21.18 47.26 -13.12
N ARG A 521 21.59 46.12 -13.69
CA ARG A 521 21.73 45.95 -15.15
C ARG A 521 20.40 46.07 -15.89
N ILE A 522 19.32 45.50 -15.34
CA ILE A 522 17.96 45.65 -15.91
C ILE A 522 17.52 47.11 -15.83
N GLY A 523 17.78 47.78 -14.70
CA GLY A 523 17.45 49.20 -14.53
C GLY A 523 18.21 50.12 -15.48
N ALA A 524 19.50 49.85 -15.71
CA ALA A 524 20.32 50.52 -16.70
C ALA A 524 19.78 50.33 -18.13
N TYR A 525 19.45 49.10 -18.51
CA TYR A 525 18.88 48.78 -19.81
C TYR A 525 17.52 49.46 -20.04
N LEU A 526 16.62 49.43 -19.04
CA LEU A 526 15.32 50.09 -19.12
C LEU A 526 15.46 51.61 -19.31
N LEU A 527 16.34 52.27 -18.55
CA LEU A 527 16.56 53.70 -18.71
C LEU A 527 17.20 54.04 -20.06
N GLN A 528 18.17 53.24 -20.54
CA GLN A 528 18.84 53.48 -21.82
C GLN A 528 17.93 53.24 -23.02
N ARG A 529 17.10 52.19 -22.99
CA ARG A 529 16.22 51.80 -24.11
C ARG A 529 15.06 52.76 -24.27
N PHE A 530 14.59 53.38 -23.18
CA PHE A 530 13.42 54.25 -23.16
C PHE A 530 13.72 55.73 -22.92
N GLN A 531 15.00 56.13 -22.92
CA GLN A 531 15.49 57.49 -22.64
C GLN A 531 15.02 58.59 -23.61
N GLY A 532 14.16 58.27 -24.59
CA GLY A 532 13.66 59.22 -25.60
C GLY A 532 12.24 58.96 -26.08
N VAL A 533 11.45 58.16 -25.36
CA VAL A 533 10.03 57.92 -25.70
C VAL A 533 9.17 58.68 -24.69
N GLU A 534 8.67 59.87 -25.04
CA GLU A 534 7.91 60.75 -24.14
C GLU A 534 6.68 60.06 -23.51
N GLU A 535 5.99 59.22 -24.28
CA GLU A 535 4.88 58.39 -23.79
C GLU A 535 5.32 57.35 -22.74
N PHE A 536 6.56 56.87 -22.79
CA PHE A 536 7.04 55.88 -21.83
C PHE A 536 7.52 56.56 -20.55
N THR A 537 8.24 57.67 -20.67
CA THR A 537 8.69 58.46 -19.51
C THR A 537 7.51 58.95 -18.67
N SER A 538 6.41 59.36 -19.31
CA SER A 538 5.18 59.77 -18.61
C SER A 538 4.51 58.61 -17.84
N VAL A 539 4.54 57.39 -18.38
CA VAL A 539 4.05 56.18 -17.69
C VAL A 539 4.94 55.81 -16.49
N LEU A 540 6.27 55.94 -16.61
CA LEU A 540 7.20 55.67 -15.51
C LEU A 540 7.12 56.70 -14.36
N GLU A 541 6.80 57.96 -14.68
CA GLU A 541 6.78 59.10 -13.75
C GLU A 541 5.40 59.35 -13.11
N GLY A 542 4.31 59.13 -13.86
CA GLY A 542 2.98 59.59 -13.47
C GLY A 542 1.89 58.52 -13.33
N ASP A 543 2.06 57.34 -13.93
CA ASP A 543 1.00 56.31 -13.92
C ASP A 543 1.07 55.43 -12.67
N LYS A 544 0.44 55.92 -11.60
CA LYS A 544 0.30 55.20 -10.33
C LYS A 544 -0.46 53.88 -10.50
N ILE A 545 -1.40 53.80 -11.44
CA ILE A 545 -2.23 52.61 -11.69
C ILE A 545 -1.35 51.52 -12.31
N PHE A 546 -0.53 51.87 -13.30
CA PHE A 546 0.40 50.93 -13.93
C PHE A 546 1.45 50.39 -12.95
N PHE A 547 2.02 51.25 -12.10
CA PHE A 547 2.95 50.77 -11.06
C PHE A 547 2.27 49.85 -10.06
N GLN A 548 1.04 50.18 -9.63
CA GLN A 548 0.27 49.34 -8.72
C GLN A 548 -0.03 47.96 -9.33
N GLN A 549 -0.43 47.90 -10.61
CA GLN A 549 -0.64 46.64 -11.33
C GLN A 549 0.62 45.77 -11.39
N ILE A 550 1.79 46.39 -11.59
CA ILE A 550 3.07 45.66 -11.59
C ILE A 550 3.39 45.16 -10.18
N LYS A 551 3.14 45.94 -9.12
CA LYS A 551 3.34 45.49 -7.73
C LYS A 551 2.47 44.28 -7.42
N GLU A 552 1.19 44.32 -7.79
CA GLU A 552 0.25 43.19 -7.60
C GLU A 552 0.72 41.95 -8.38
N GLU A 553 1.16 42.10 -9.62
CA GLU A 553 1.71 41.00 -10.41
C GLU A 553 2.97 40.40 -9.77
N VAL A 554 3.88 41.23 -9.26
CA VAL A 554 5.09 40.78 -8.54
C VAL A 554 4.72 40.09 -7.24
N GLN A 555 3.76 40.62 -6.46
CA GLN A 555 3.27 39.99 -5.23
C GLN A 555 2.65 38.62 -5.50
N LEU A 556 1.77 38.50 -6.50
CA LEU A 556 1.21 37.23 -6.92
C LEU A 556 2.31 36.25 -7.38
N LYS A 557 3.33 36.76 -8.08
CA LYS A 557 4.49 35.95 -8.48
C LYS A 557 5.31 35.46 -7.27
N LEU A 558 5.52 36.31 -6.26
CA LEU A 558 6.21 35.97 -5.01
C LEU A 558 5.43 34.96 -4.17
N MET A 559 4.12 35.14 -4.01
CA MET A 559 3.26 34.15 -3.33
C MET A 559 3.28 32.79 -4.03
N LYS A 560 3.29 32.78 -5.37
CA LYS A 560 3.48 31.55 -6.15
C LYS A 560 4.84 30.89 -5.88
N TYR A 561 5.90 31.67 -5.67
CA TYR A 561 7.20 31.13 -5.29
C TYR A 561 7.18 30.47 -3.92
N GLU A 562 6.69 31.18 -2.92
CA GLU A 562 6.60 30.67 -1.55
C GLU A 562 5.80 29.37 -1.52
N LYS A 563 4.66 29.32 -2.22
CA LYS A 563 3.85 28.09 -2.34
C LYS A 563 4.64 26.93 -2.97
N LEU A 564 5.34 27.16 -4.07
CA LEU A 564 6.13 26.12 -4.74
C LEU A 564 7.37 25.69 -3.91
N GLU A 565 7.96 26.61 -3.14
CA GLU A 565 9.06 26.27 -2.23
C GLU A 565 8.58 25.45 -1.03
N LEU A 566 7.38 25.74 -0.51
CA LEU A 566 6.75 24.92 0.52
C LEU A 566 6.44 23.52 -0.01
N GLU A 567 5.85 23.42 -1.21
CA GLU A 567 5.62 22.13 -1.89
C GLU A 567 6.95 21.36 -2.07
N LEU A 568 8.01 22.04 -2.51
CA LEU A 568 9.31 21.41 -2.71
C LEU A 568 9.90 20.87 -1.41
N LYS A 569 9.83 21.64 -0.31
CA LYS A 569 10.28 21.19 1.02
C LYS A 569 9.45 20.01 1.52
N SER A 570 8.14 20.04 1.30
CA SER A 570 7.23 18.97 1.70
C SER A 570 7.55 17.67 0.95
N LEU A 571 7.66 17.73 -0.37
CA LEU A 571 8.05 16.58 -1.20
C LEU A 571 9.44 16.05 -0.87
N GLN A 572 10.39 16.91 -0.46
CA GLN A 572 11.71 16.47 -0.01
C GLN A 572 11.61 15.59 1.25
N ARG A 573 10.77 15.96 2.22
CA ARG A 573 10.52 15.13 3.42
C ARG A 573 9.84 13.81 3.09
N VAL A 574 8.97 13.79 2.07
CA VAL A 574 8.35 12.54 1.59
C VAL A 574 9.40 11.66 0.93
N TYR A 575 10.25 12.23 0.08
CA TYR A 575 11.34 11.52 -0.59
C TYR A 575 12.34 10.92 0.41
N GLU A 576 12.81 11.71 1.38
CA GLU A 576 13.74 11.25 2.43
C GLU A 576 13.14 10.07 3.21
N ALA A 577 11.89 10.18 3.64
CA ALA A 577 11.24 9.12 4.40
C ALA A 577 10.98 7.85 3.57
N LEU A 578 10.65 7.99 2.28
CA LEU A 578 10.57 6.84 1.38
C LEU A 578 11.94 6.17 1.22
N ASN A 579 13.02 6.95 1.12
CA ASN A 579 14.36 6.39 0.99
C ASN A 579 14.76 5.61 2.26
N ASP A 580 14.51 6.20 3.44
CA ASP A 580 14.75 5.56 4.73
C ASP A 580 13.93 4.28 4.90
N HIS A 581 12.65 4.29 4.49
CA HIS A 581 11.79 3.11 4.51
C HIS A 581 12.30 2.02 3.55
N GLY A 582 12.71 2.40 2.34
CA GLY A 582 13.33 1.48 1.39
C GLY A 582 14.60 0.85 1.92
N GLN A 583 15.43 1.62 2.65
CA GLN A 583 16.60 1.09 3.33
C GLN A 583 16.21 0.11 4.44
N PHE A 584 15.24 0.47 5.29
CA PHE A 584 14.74 -0.41 6.34
C PHE A 584 14.23 -1.75 5.77
N LEU A 585 13.46 -1.74 4.68
CA LEU A 585 12.97 -2.97 4.05
C LEU A 585 14.12 -3.83 3.51
N ARG A 586 15.16 -3.22 2.91
CA ARG A 586 16.35 -3.95 2.47
C ARG A 586 17.09 -4.58 3.64
N GLU A 587 17.27 -3.85 4.74
CA GLU A 587 17.88 -4.35 5.97
C GLU A 587 17.08 -5.52 6.57
N GLN A 588 15.74 -5.45 6.55
CA GLN A 588 14.87 -6.56 6.97
C GLN A 588 15.06 -7.79 6.08
N LEU A 589 15.07 -7.60 4.76
CA LEU A 589 15.31 -8.69 3.81
C LEU A 589 16.68 -9.31 4.02
N ASP A 590 17.73 -8.51 4.20
CA ASP A 590 19.09 -8.97 4.50
C ASP A 590 19.14 -9.81 5.79
N ALA A 591 18.45 -9.37 6.85
CA ALA A 591 18.32 -10.15 8.08
C ALA A 591 17.62 -11.50 7.86
N TYR A 592 16.61 -11.56 6.98
CA TYR A 592 15.98 -12.83 6.59
C TYR A 592 16.92 -13.75 5.83
N LYS A 593 17.79 -13.22 4.95
CA LYS A 593 18.83 -14.04 4.30
C LYS A 593 19.77 -14.65 5.32
N GLU A 594 20.28 -13.83 6.23
CA GLU A 594 21.20 -14.29 7.27
C GLU A 594 20.57 -15.37 8.14
N TYR A 595 19.30 -15.19 8.51
CA TYR A 595 18.53 -16.19 9.24
C TYR A 595 18.41 -17.51 8.47
N LEU A 596 18.04 -17.46 7.18
CA LEU A 596 17.90 -18.64 6.34
C LEU A 596 19.24 -19.37 6.13
N VAL A 597 20.34 -18.64 5.93
CA VAL A 597 21.69 -19.19 5.83
C VAL A 597 22.12 -19.85 7.15
N ALA A 598 21.83 -19.22 8.29
CA ALA A 598 22.13 -19.79 9.61
C ALA A 598 21.33 -21.09 9.85
N VAL A 599 20.04 -21.12 9.48
CA VAL A 599 19.19 -22.30 9.56
C VAL A 599 19.72 -23.41 8.65
N ARG A 600 20.08 -23.11 7.40
CA ARG A 600 20.67 -24.06 6.45
C ARG A 600 21.97 -24.67 6.96
N THR A 601 22.86 -23.82 7.49
CA THR A 601 24.15 -24.26 8.03
C THR A 601 23.97 -25.16 9.25
N ARG A 602 23.02 -24.83 10.14
CA ARG A 602 22.66 -25.68 11.27
C ARG A 602 22.08 -27.02 10.81
N ALA A 603 21.16 -27.03 9.84
CA ALA A 603 20.60 -28.26 9.28
C ALA A 603 21.68 -29.16 8.64
N ALA A 604 22.63 -28.58 7.88
CA ALA A 604 23.75 -29.31 7.27
C ALA A 604 24.80 -29.82 8.30
N SER A 605 24.90 -29.18 9.46
CA SER A 605 25.82 -29.62 10.53
C SER A 605 25.29 -30.84 11.29
N VAL A 606 23.97 -30.94 11.48
CA VAL A 606 23.30 -32.07 12.14
C VAL A 606 23.49 -33.37 11.32
N SER A 607 23.43 -33.29 9.99
CA SER A 607 23.66 -34.44 9.12
C SER A 607 25.12 -34.92 9.09
N LYS A 608 26.10 -34.05 9.37
CA LYS A 608 27.52 -34.43 9.49
C LYS A 608 27.90 -35.01 10.86
N ALA A 609 27.25 -34.58 11.94
CA ALA A 609 27.52 -35.09 13.29
C ALA A 609 27.11 -36.57 13.45
N GLN A 610 26.01 -37.00 12.80
CA GLN A 610 25.57 -38.41 12.80
C GLN A 610 26.51 -39.37 12.03
N LYS A 611 27.44 -38.86 11.21
CA LYS A 611 28.41 -39.70 10.47
C LYS A 611 29.74 -39.94 11.18
N ARG A 612 30.02 -39.30 12.33
CA ARG A 612 31.30 -39.45 13.05
C ARG A 612 31.22 -40.19 14.39
N GLY A 613 30.03 -40.66 14.78
CA GLY A 613 29.81 -41.43 16.00
C GLY A 613 29.29 -42.85 15.72
N SER A 614 30.01 -43.67 14.97
CA SER A 614 29.82 -45.14 15.03
C SER A 614 31.03 -45.87 14.48
N PHE A 615 31.85 -46.39 15.41
CA PHE A 615 32.81 -47.45 15.13
C PHE A 615 32.23 -48.73 15.75
N GLY A 616 31.68 -49.61 14.93
CA GLY A 616 31.08 -50.87 15.37
C GLY A 616 30.17 -51.48 14.31
N SER A 617 30.58 -52.64 13.79
CA SER A 617 30.03 -53.38 12.66
C SER A 617 28.53 -53.73 12.73
N SER A 618 27.80 -53.47 11.65
CA SER A 618 27.09 -54.51 10.88
C SER A 618 26.39 -53.90 9.66
N SER A 619 26.66 -54.50 8.51
CA SER A 619 26.08 -54.22 7.21
C SER A 619 24.57 -54.49 7.14
N SER A 620 23.76 -53.47 6.83
CA SER A 620 22.53 -53.63 6.04
C SER A 620 22.06 -52.27 5.49
N GLN A 621 22.20 -52.12 4.17
CA GLN A 621 21.51 -51.24 3.22
C GLN A 621 20.74 -50.02 3.76
N GLY A 622 21.21 -48.83 3.36
CA GLY A 622 20.39 -47.63 3.33
C GLY A 622 19.29 -47.77 2.26
N GLY A 623 18.06 -47.91 2.71
CA GLY A 623 16.85 -47.78 1.90
C GLY A 623 15.85 -46.91 2.67
N ASN A 624 15.06 -46.12 1.95
CA ASN A 624 13.98 -45.29 2.51
C ASN A 624 13.15 -46.11 3.51
N LYS A 625 12.97 -45.57 4.72
CA LYS A 625 12.10 -46.17 5.74
C LYS A 625 10.69 -46.23 5.18
N GLN A 626 10.25 -47.41 4.78
CA GLN A 626 8.88 -47.70 4.38
C GLN A 626 8.15 -48.25 5.59
N ILE A 627 7.10 -47.55 6.03
CA ILE A 627 6.25 -47.98 7.15
C ILE A 627 5.01 -48.64 6.56
N ARG A 628 4.61 -49.79 7.11
CA ARG A 628 3.47 -50.58 6.62
C ARG A 628 2.40 -50.66 7.68
N PHE A 629 1.22 -50.16 7.35
CA PHE A 629 0.03 -50.18 8.19
C PHE A 629 -0.95 -51.24 7.69
N SER A 630 -1.63 -51.90 8.62
CA SER A 630 -2.79 -52.74 8.29
C SER A 630 -4.04 -51.88 8.20
N TYR A 631 -4.99 -52.26 7.35
CA TYR A 631 -6.27 -51.56 7.22
C TYR A 631 -6.98 -51.37 8.59
N ASN A 632 -7.02 -52.43 9.41
CA ASN A 632 -7.67 -52.41 10.72
C ASN A 632 -6.99 -51.48 11.72
N GLN A 633 -5.71 -51.12 11.50
CA GLN A 633 -4.99 -50.16 12.33
C GLN A 633 -5.42 -48.74 11.97
N LEU A 634 -5.44 -48.41 10.68
CA LEU A 634 -5.84 -47.07 10.20
C LEU A 634 -7.31 -46.76 10.49
N GLU A 635 -8.18 -47.77 10.50
CA GLU A 635 -9.60 -47.63 10.90
C GLU A 635 -9.74 -47.34 12.40
N ARG A 636 -8.90 -47.93 13.28
CA ARG A 636 -8.91 -47.63 14.72
C ARG A 636 -8.32 -46.25 15.05
N GLU A 637 -7.32 -45.83 14.28
CA GLU A 637 -6.65 -44.54 14.46
C GLU A 637 -7.45 -43.38 13.83
N GLY A 638 -8.65 -43.64 13.29
CA GLY A 638 -9.56 -42.63 12.75
C GLY A 638 -9.12 -42.04 11.41
N VAL A 639 -8.12 -42.66 10.77
CA VAL A 639 -7.53 -42.20 9.51
C VAL A 639 -8.41 -42.64 8.33
N ILE A 640 -9.14 -43.74 8.50
CA ILE A 640 -10.17 -44.20 7.57
C ILE A 640 -11.56 -43.70 8.01
N ILE A 641 -12.19 -42.83 7.22
CA ILE A 641 -13.45 -42.12 7.54
C ILE A 641 -14.71 -42.87 7.04
N GLU A 642 -14.84 -43.25 5.75
CA GLU A 642 -16.08 -43.91 5.24
C GLU A 642 -15.86 -45.11 4.31
N THR A 643 -16.15 -46.35 4.70
CA THR A 643 -15.78 -47.53 3.89
C THR A 643 -16.85 -47.99 2.87
N GLN A 644 -16.83 -47.47 1.63
CA GLN A 644 -17.69 -47.90 0.52
C GLN A 644 -17.04 -49.00 -0.35
N GLY A 645 -17.76 -50.10 -0.62
CA GLY A 645 -17.37 -51.09 -1.65
C GLY A 645 -16.38 -52.21 -1.26
N ILE A 646 -15.86 -52.26 -0.03
CA ILE A 646 -14.95 -53.35 0.42
C ILE A 646 -15.69 -54.33 1.36
N PRO A 647 -15.85 -55.61 0.97
CA PRO A 647 -16.46 -56.62 1.85
C PRO A 647 -15.66 -56.83 3.14
N VAL A 648 -16.33 -56.95 4.28
CA VAL A 648 -15.73 -57.03 5.64
C VAL A 648 -14.62 -58.09 5.76
N HIS A 649 -14.76 -59.22 5.07
CA HIS A 649 -13.76 -60.30 5.08
C HIS A 649 -12.45 -59.94 4.34
N ARG A 650 -12.48 -59.03 3.36
CA ARG A 650 -11.30 -58.59 2.59
C ARG A 650 -10.54 -57.43 3.22
N LYS A 651 -11.13 -56.74 4.22
CA LYS A 651 -10.46 -55.66 4.97
C LYS A 651 -9.15 -56.14 5.60
N SER A 652 -9.13 -57.37 6.12
CA SER A 652 -7.94 -58.00 6.73
C SER A 652 -6.81 -58.34 5.76
N ASP A 653 -7.05 -58.27 4.45
CA ASP A 653 -6.09 -58.59 3.40
C ASP A 653 -5.47 -57.33 2.75
N ILE A 654 -5.80 -56.13 3.26
CA ILE A 654 -5.29 -54.85 2.75
C ILE A 654 -4.19 -54.33 3.67
N SER A 655 -3.07 -53.92 3.06
CA SER A 655 -2.02 -53.19 3.75
C SER A 655 -1.62 -51.95 2.97
N VAL A 656 -1.44 -50.83 3.67
CA VAL A 656 -1.01 -49.55 3.11
C VAL A 656 0.43 -49.33 3.53
N THR A 657 1.29 -48.95 2.59
CA THR A 657 2.66 -48.53 2.90
C THR A 657 2.82 -47.05 2.64
N LEU A 658 3.50 -46.39 3.57
CA LEU A 658 3.88 -44.99 3.49
C LEU A 658 5.40 -44.93 3.38
N ALA A 659 5.89 -44.29 2.33
CA ALA A 659 7.30 -44.05 2.11
C ALA A 659 7.51 -42.57 1.83
N SER A 660 8.62 -42.00 2.31
CA SER A 660 9.05 -40.66 1.93
C SER A 660 10.26 -40.82 1.00
N PRO A 661 10.08 -40.77 -0.32
CA PRO A 661 11.19 -40.82 -1.26
C PRO A 661 12.10 -39.59 -1.16
N GLU A 662 11.49 -38.43 -0.91
CA GLU A 662 12.16 -37.14 -0.71
C GLU A 662 11.50 -36.38 0.46
N PRO A 663 12.24 -35.53 1.21
CA PRO A 663 11.66 -34.72 2.29
C PRO A 663 10.55 -33.81 1.75
N GLY A 664 9.31 -33.99 2.23
CA GLY A 664 8.15 -33.21 1.80
C GLY A 664 7.24 -33.90 0.78
N ILE A 665 7.67 -35.03 0.20
CA ILE A 665 6.83 -35.87 -0.67
C ILE A 665 6.61 -37.23 0.02
N TYR A 666 5.35 -37.63 0.15
CA TYR A 666 4.95 -38.89 0.75
C TYR A 666 4.21 -39.76 -0.26
N THR A 667 4.78 -40.91 -0.58
CA THR A 667 4.15 -41.90 -1.45
C THR A 667 3.31 -42.85 -0.61
N ILE A 668 2.02 -42.92 -0.90
CA ILE A 668 1.09 -43.88 -0.32
C ILE A 668 0.84 -44.98 -1.35
N ALA A 669 1.14 -46.23 -1.00
CA ALA A 669 0.89 -47.39 -1.84
C ALA A 669 0.05 -48.45 -1.13
N LEU A 670 -0.97 -48.98 -1.81
CA LEU A 670 -1.88 -49.99 -1.30
C LEU A 670 -1.55 -51.37 -1.89
N TYR A 671 -1.55 -52.40 -1.04
CA TYR A 671 -1.29 -53.80 -1.42
C TYR A 671 -2.40 -54.73 -0.94
N TYR A 672 -2.79 -55.67 -1.81
CA TYR A 672 -3.63 -56.82 -1.44
C TYR A 672 -2.76 -58.05 -1.16
N LYS A 673 -3.13 -58.81 -0.13
CA LYS A 673 -2.44 -60.04 0.28
C LYS A 673 -2.35 -61.03 -0.90
N GLY A 674 -1.13 -61.44 -1.24
CA GLY A 674 -0.85 -62.41 -2.31
C GLY A 674 -0.48 -61.83 -3.69
N LYS A 675 -0.52 -60.49 -3.88
CA LYS A 675 0.03 -59.83 -5.08
C LYS A 675 1.29 -59.04 -4.72
N THR A 676 2.33 -59.18 -5.54
CA THR A 676 3.58 -58.40 -5.43
C THR A 676 3.50 -57.04 -6.13
N SER A 677 2.49 -56.81 -6.96
CA SER A 677 2.22 -55.54 -7.64
C SER A 677 1.39 -54.60 -6.77
N LYS A 678 1.77 -53.31 -6.71
CA LYS A 678 1.00 -52.25 -6.06
C LYS A 678 -0.39 -52.18 -6.68
N ALA A 679 -1.43 -52.19 -5.85
CA ALA A 679 -2.81 -52.07 -6.32
C ALA A 679 -3.16 -50.62 -6.67
N TYR A 680 -2.54 -49.68 -5.95
CA TYR A 680 -2.66 -48.24 -6.16
C TYR A 680 -1.43 -47.54 -5.54
N GLU A 681 -0.99 -46.44 -6.14
CA GLU A 681 0.12 -45.61 -5.67
C GLU A 681 -0.18 -44.14 -5.98
N THR A 682 -0.03 -43.25 -5.00
CA THR A 682 -0.14 -41.80 -5.17
C THR A 682 0.91 -41.08 -4.35
N ASP A 683 1.36 -39.94 -4.86
CA ASP A 683 2.27 -39.04 -4.15
C ASP A 683 1.47 -37.89 -3.52
N LEU A 684 1.80 -37.58 -2.28
CA LEU A 684 1.23 -36.47 -1.52
C LEU A 684 2.32 -35.45 -1.25
N ASN A 685 2.10 -34.22 -1.70
CA ASN A 685 2.96 -33.09 -1.38
C ASN A 685 2.54 -32.47 -0.03
N LEU A 686 3.48 -32.38 0.92
CA LEU A 686 3.26 -31.80 2.23
C LEU A 686 2.82 -30.32 2.16
N GLU A 687 3.31 -29.57 1.18
CA GLU A 687 2.98 -28.16 1.00
C GLU A 687 1.50 -27.99 0.61
N GLU A 688 1.01 -28.79 -0.34
CA GLU A 688 -0.41 -28.78 -0.71
C GLU A 688 -1.32 -29.19 0.45
N LEU A 689 -0.91 -30.17 1.27
CA LEU A 689 -1.70 -30.62 2.42
C LEU A 689 -1.77 -29.56 3.52
N LEU A 690 -0.67 -28.83 3.78
CA LEU A 690 -0.61 -27.76 4.79
C LEU A 690 -1.31 -26.47 4.33
N GLU A 691 -1.17 -26.12 3.05
CA GLU A 691 -1.85 -24.95 2.47
C GLU A 691 -3.37 -25.14 2.47
N LYS A 692 -3.84 -26.35 2.14
CA LYS A 692 -5.28 -26.69 2.17
C LYS A 692 -5.83 -26.81 3.59
N GLN A 693 -5.01 -27.18 4.59
CA GLN A 693 -5.39 -27.14 6.01
C GLN A 693 -5.66 -25.70 6.49
N HIS A 694 -4.94 -24.72 5.96
CA HIS A 694 -5.10 -23.32 6.35
C HIS A 694 -6.21 -22.57 5.58
N LEU A 695 -6.62 -23.05 4.41
CA LEU A 695 -7.67 -22.42 3.58
C LEU A 695 -9.10 -22.88 3.90
N SER A 696 -9.30 -23.94 4.71
CA SER A 696 -10.61 -24.60 4.84
C SER A 696 -11.34 -24.26 6.15
N ASP A 697 -12.54 -23.66 6.03
CA ASP A 697 -13.51 -23.50 7.13
C ASP A 697 -14.19 -24.87 7.42
N PRO A 698 -14.45 -25.27 8.68
CA PRO A 698 -14.87 -26.65 9.03
C PRO A 698 -16.16 -27.14 8.35
N ALA A 699 -17.00 -26.24 7.83
CA ALA A 699 -18.24 -26.57 7.13
C ALA A 699 -18.01 -27.06 5.68
N THR A 700 -16.93 -26.64 5.02
CA THR A 700 -16.64 -26.98 3.61
C THR A 700 -15.96 -28.33 3.41
N LEU A 701 -15.50 -28.97 4.50
CA LEU A 701 -14.90 -30.31 4.49
C LEU A 701 -15.86 -31.40 4.02
N LYS A 702 -17.18 -31.24 4.21
CA LYS A 702 -18.19 -32.25 3.84
C LYS A 702 -18.50 -32.31 2.35
N ASP A 703 -18.39 -31.19 1.64
CA ASP A 703 -18.72 -31.12 0.21
C ASP A 703 -17.53 -31.52 -0.68
N PHE A 704 -16.31 -31.58 -0.12
CA PHE A 704 -15.07 -31.89 -0.85
C PHE A 704 -14.79 -33.41 -0.97
N GLU A 705 -15.34 -34.25 -0.09
CA GLU A 705 -15.12 -35.71 -0.09
C GLU A 705 -15.68 -36.41 -1.36
N ALA A 706 -16.50 -35.74 -2.17
CA ALA A 706 -17.17 -36.36 -3.33
C ALA A 706 -16.43 -36.23 -4.68
N GLY A 707 -15.33 -35.45 -4.77
CA GLY A 707 -14.85 -34.95 -6.07
C GLY A 707 -13.49 -35.44 -6.60
N PHE A 708 -12.60 -35.97 -5.76
CA PHE A 708 -11.17 -36.11 -6.14
C PHE A 708 -10.56 -37.51 -5.98
N LEU A 709 -11.31 -38.49 -5.47
CA LEU A 709 -10.81 -39.84 -5.23
C LEU A 709 -11.60 -40.84 -6.09
N PRO A 710 -10.94 -41.70 -6.89
CA PRO A 710 -11.61 -42.87 -7.43
C PRO A 710 -12.19 -43.67 -6.27
N HIS A 711 -13.38 -44.26 -6.45
CA HIS A 711 -14.27 -44.97 -5.49
C HIS A 711 -13.65 -45.99 -4.50
N CYS A 712 -12.34 -46.10 -4.40
CA CYS A 712 -11.60 -46.92 -3.45
C CYS A 712 -10.77 -46.11 -2.43
N LEU A 713 -10.82 -44.77 -2.43
CA LEU A 713 -10.04 -43.93 -1.51
C LEU A 713 -10.80 -42.77 -0.85
N ASP A 714 -12.15 -42.79 -0.83
CA ASP A 714 -12.99 -41.94 0.04
C ASP A 714 -12.79 -42.21 1.54
N PHE A 715 -11.66 -42.84 1.88
CA PHE A 715 -11.32 -43.35 3.19
C PHE A 715 -10.41 -42.37 3.93
N LEU A 716 -9.53 -41.61 3.30
CA LEU A 716 -8.42 -40.99 4.05
C LEU A 716 -8.69 -39.55 4.50
N GLY A 717 -8.77 -39.34 5.82
CA GLY A 717 -8.90 -38.01 6.43
C GLY A 717 -7.59 -37.22 6.42
N ILE A 718 -7.54 -36.09 5.70
CA ILE A 718 -6.34 -35.25 5.53
C ILE A 718 -5.70 -34.83 6.86
N THR A 719 -6.51 -34.42 7.84
CA THR A 719 -6.04 -34.02 9.18
C THR A 719 -5.37 -35.16 9.93
N HIS A 720 -5.93 -36.38 9.84
CA HIS A 720 -5.39 -37.55 10.51
C HIS A 720 -4.20 -38.17 9.77
N ILE A 721 -4.09 -38.00 8.45
CA ILE A 721 -2.88 -38.31 7.68
C ILE A 721 -1.72 -37.45 8.18
N LEU A 722 -1.94 -36.15 8.36
CA LEU A 722 -0.92 -35.24 8.90
C LEU A 722 -0.49 -35.69 10.31
N ASP A 723 -1.44 -36.01 11.21
CA ASP A 723 -1.11 -36.49 12.56
C ASP A 723 -0.32 -37.82 12.56
N LEU A 724 -0.64 -38.75 11.66
CA LEU A 724 0.11 -40.00 11.48
C LEU A 724 1.53 -39.76 10.98
N LEU A 725 1.67 -38.90 9.96
CA LEU A 725 2.97 -38.50 9.40
C LEU A 725 3.83 -37.79 10.45
N PHE A 726 3.22 -36.92 11.26
CA PHE A 726 3.91 -36.18 12.32
C PHE A 726 4.19 -37.05 13.56
N GLY A 727 3.35 -38.03 13.89
CA GLY A 727 3.49 -38.88 15.07
C GLY A 727 4.67 -39.86 14.99
N GLU A 728 4.77 -40.64 13.91
CA GLU A 728 5.74 -41.74 13.83
C GLU A 728 7.11 -41.33 13.27
N PHE A 729 7.19 -40.41 12.31
CA PHE A 729 8.47 -39.99 11.73
C PHE A 729 9.25 -38.99 12.60
N LEU A 730 8.58 -38.18 13.43
CA LEU A 730 9.22 -37.22 14.36
C LEU A 730 9.37 -37.76 15.80
N GLY A 731 8.62 -38.79 16.18
CA GLY A 731 8.73 -39.41 17.52
C GLY A 731 10.13 -39.89 17.85
N ALA A 732 10.88 -40.39 16.86
CA ALA A 732 12.28 -40.81 17.02
C ALA A 732 13.27 -39.63 17.13
N PHE A 733 12.89 -38.41 16.73
CA PHE A 733 13.71 -37.20 16.82
C PHE A 733 13.39 -36.33 18.05
N ARG A 734 12.24 -36.56 18.70
CA ARG A 734 11.73 -35.73 19.81
C ARG A 734 12.49 -35.93 21.12
N THR A 735 13.06 -37.11 21.35
CA THR A 735 13.61 -37.52 22.66
C THR A 735 15.01 -36.95 22.95
N GLU A 736 15.83 -36.63 21.96
CA GLU A 736 17.21 -36.18 22.20
C GLU A 736 17.40 -34.66 22.20
N PHE A 737 16.44 -33.89 21.66
CA PHE A 737 16.59 -32.44 21.46
C PHE A 737 15.89 -31.57 22.51
N PHE A 738 14.85 -32.09 23.17
CA PHE A 738 14.05 -31.34 24.13
C PHE A 738 14.76 -31.08 25.47
N GLU A 739 15.71 -31.92 25.88
CA GLU A 739 16.42 -31.74 27.17
C GLU A 739 17.56 -30.71 27.13
N LYS A 740 18.08 -30.31 25.95
CA LYS A 740 19.29 -29.47 25.87
C LYS A 740 19.11 -28.04 25.38
N ASN A 741 17.98 -27.68 24.76
CA ASN A 741 17.84 -26.40 24.04
C ASN A 741 16.73 -25.46 24.54
N TYR A 742 16.10 -25.76 25.67
CA TYR A 742 15.03 -24.92 26.25
C TYR A 742 15.54 -23.55 26.77
N THR A 743 16.83 -23.44 27.08
CA THR A 743 17.46 -22.23 27.66
C THR A 743 17.66 -21.09 26.65
N PHE A 744 17.75 -21.38 25.35
CA PHE A 744 18.03 -20.33 24.35
C PHE A 744 16.77 -19.57 23.90
N PHE A 745 15.62 -20.24 23.85
CA PHE A 745 14.36 -19.65 23.39
C PHE A 745 13.64 -18.82 24.46
N VAL A 746 13.82 -19.14 25.75
CA VAL A 746 13.27 -18.32 26.85
C VAL A 746 14.01 -16.96 26.95
N ALA A 747 15.29 -16.90 26.59
CA ALA A 747 16.11 -15.68 26.68
C ALA A 747 15.70 -14.57 25.69
N GLN A 748 15.11 -14.93 24.54
CA GLN A 748 14.71 -13.95 23.53
C GLN A 748 13.29 -13.39 23.78
N LYS A 749 12.42 -14.16 24.44
CA LYS A 749 11.03 -13.77 24.77
C LYS A 749 10.89 -13.05 26.12
N PHE A 750 11.91 -13.06 26.99
CA PHE A 750 11.89 -12.45 28.33
C PHE A 750 12.75 -11.17 28.49
N ARG A 751 13.24 -10.57 27.39
CA ARG A 751 13.94 -9.27 27.43
C ARG A 751 13.07 -8.08 27.86
N GLU A 752 11.78 -8.28 28.11
CA GLU A 752 10.80 -7.21 28.40
C GLU A 752 10.43 -7.04 29.89
N LYS A 753 11.08 -7.73 30.84
CA LYS A 753 10.86 -7.52 32.30
C LYS A 753 12.17 -7.53 33.10
N PRO A 754 12.75 -6.38 33.50
CA PRO A 754 14.01 -6.35 34.25
C PRO A 754 13.89 -6.61 35.77
N ARG A 755 12.74 -7.08 36.29
CA ARG A 755 12.53 -7.23 37.75
C ARG A 755 12.36 -8.66 38.28
N LEU A 756 12.38 -9.68 37.43
CA LEU A 756 12.19 -11.09 37.86
C LEU A 756 13.47 -11.93 37.96
N LEU A 757 14.61 -11.43 37.46
CA LEU A 757 15.89 -12.17 37.49
C LEU A 757 16.64 -12.06 38.83
N THR A 758 16.31 -11.11 39.71
CA THR A 758 17.01 -10.92 40.99
C THR A 758 16.51 -11.82 42.12
N ARG A 759 15.36 -12.50 41.95
CA ARG A 759 14.80 -13.40 42.99
C ARG A 759 15.09 -14.88 42.79
N LEU A 760 15.52 -15.30 41.60
CA LEU A 760 15.85 -16.70 41.29
C LEU A 760 17.35 -17.03 41.48
N TYR A 761 18.19 -16.04 41.83
CA TYR A 761 19.62 -16.21 42.06
C TYR A 761 20.02 -16.37 43.54
N TYR A 762 19.07 -16.37 44.49
CA TYR A 762 19.34 -16.44 45.94
C TYR A 762 18.53 -17.50 46.72
N SER A 763 18.06 -18.58 46.07
CA SER A 763 17.36 -19.67 46.78
C SER A 763 17.92 -21.07 46.49
N HIS A 764 19.23 -21.19 46.36
CA HIS A 764 19.96 -22.45 46.51
C HIS A 764 21.22 -22.22 47.37
N GLU A 765 20.98 -22.07 48.67
CA GLU A 765 21.77 -22.68 49.76
C GLU A 765 20.79 -23.39 50.70
#